data_AF-A0A8T3XHY3-F1
#
_entry.id   AF-A0A8T3XHY3-F1
#
_cell.length_a   1.000
_cell.length_b   1.000
_cell.length_c   1.000
_cell.angle_alpha   90.00
_cell.angle_beta   90.00
_cell.angle_gamma   90.00
#
_symmetry.space_group_name_H-M   'P 1'
#
loop_
_entity.id
_entity.type
_entity.pdbx_description
1 polymer ?
#
loop_
_entity_poly.entity_id
_entity_poly.type
_entity_poly.pdbx_seq_one_letter_code
_entity_poly.pdbx_strand_id
1 'polypeptide(L)'
;MRFWLFCLIFVISSYNVFASWQTYQNDLRNSGTANGTGYFPLNTANFTEDNLGMEFQPLVEDLNLDGKAEIVIFANNSLIVFDPQLKILNQTKTGAILGQPALFDFDSDNLVEIIFNSIQNSTDYFFAYQYNNSNLRQEFNITLNNEANFSGIKCLNLNGTNSCVFKDKRNYVHIVNMASKTDISYNTSAYNETKQTVPAIGDIDNDGRYEAVFWFDENGDREYGFMVFDLNNRSLETNFNNSGIVDDIFIPISAESFALKGQPVLVDLNNDKKLEIAASVFYDDNLFPGFDAYTDWFTEIFVYSYTGTKLFSKCEAPTIISSGCNDGGGSINKWEGTNPFVLDYDKNGIDDICFIKDEKSGVSFDYMALNCYNYSGDEIAKVNLTDIQDGVKGTAMAADMNNDGEKEIITLDKIYLLNGTPIFTYPLNVSHPVAVDIDGNNGLDLIWTRNYQTKVFLDNFNYSVDLSVNADDIIFTKFNKTHINVSALIKNIGQAEVNNIRTIIYNTETLENKTFSLNIRRNGNATISALLGLKESQKVLVSVDFDNEINETDETNNAAVKEFVDLPFVFVSVDAEPFIVGSKFQNYIKSKLTSGYYTTNENEADVKVYIGKNHPINAVNNVRTLDEFEFGYDYGNIIFNDKTGTLPFSGLVGSFKDANGKTKIMIAGNEIDGDIAAVKEFIKNQVLFLNTKTYEAVFVDDENAEAVKVWDYLHLGGNEQHYKVGNDAFKRIVRNALNDEMFNVFDKSVVTSNGITLRLRNLKPNASSDYLEYLNSTGVPVEMPVVLAHGLFSNLTSWEVLGAEISNIGRDTWLIEITGGPGQDCDDCIDYTFYNLTDVFVPALLNGVLDFTGKDKIQYVGFSNGCRAALDSLERNKFDSSKVETFVAVGCPGGFEKLSLLDSGILLVDDKVLENIQNKNVHHVDVNDLLKLGLLNKNDITKEETGKISLNLWKKYLFFMSSSNDTQPGKINITKFGIIQGNAFGTSDGIVPTIDEDSIYSNVKLRNSNNDKINPLKQSFRVLAFHSNLDTTQKSKTLIRKLLNNEDLSFFEKTFNLLNQSDIVG
;
A
#
# COMPACT_ATOMS: atom_id res chain seq x y z
N MET A 1 13.05 22.22 34.38
CA MET A 1 12.30 20.95 34.27
C MET A 1 10.77 21.09 34.22
N ARG A 2 10.15 22.22 34.64
CA ARG A 2 8.69 22.46 34.50
C ARG A 2 8.26 23.30 33.28
N PHE A 3 9.20 23.75 32.46
CA PHE A 3 8.95 24.64 31.32
C PHE A 3 8.77 23.92 29.97
N TRP A 4 9.06 22.61 29.92
CA TRP A 4 8.91 21.78 28.71
C TRP A 4 7.54 21.10 28.59
N LEU A 5 6.72 21.13 29.64
CA LEU A 5 5.40 20.50 29.67
C LEU A 5 4.29 21.35 29.02
N PHE A 6 4.57 22.62 28.71
CA PHE A 6 3.55 23.58 28.26
C PHE A 6 3.51 23.84 26.75
N CYS A 7 4.50 23.38 25.98
CA CYS A 7 4.55 23.59 24.53
C CYS A 7 3.95 22.44 23.70
N LEU A 8 3.57 21.31 24.30
CA LEU A 8 3.07 20.13 23.55
C LEU A 8 1.54 20.02 23.48
N ILE A 9 0.79 20.95 24.07
CA ILE A 9 -0.70 20.87 24.20
C ILE A 9 -1.44 21.59 23.06
N PHE A 10 -0.74 22.10 22.05
CA PHE A 10 -1.35 22.73 20.87
C PHE A 10 -0.86 22.08 19.57
N VAL A 11 -1.34 20.88 19.26
CA VAL A 11 -1.31 20.33 17.89
C VAL A 11 -2.66 19.66 17.61
N ILE A 12 -3.59 20.53 17.19
CA ILE A 12 -4.65 20.35 16.19
C ILE A 12 -5.15 18.91 15.98
N SER A 13 -6.35 18.64 16.51
CA SER A 13 -7.19 17.48 16.20
C SER A 13 -7.86 17.65 14.83
N SER A 14 -7.50 16.83 13.86
CA SER A 14 -8.23 16.66 12.60
C SER A 14 -8.57 15.17 12.43
N TYR A 15 -9.85 14.85 12.42
CA TYR A 15 -10.38 13.52 12.11
C TYR A 15 -10.09 13.22 10.63
N ASN A 16 -9.44 12.10 10.31
CA ASN A 16 -9.40 11.60 8.94
C ASN A 16 -10.47 10.52 8.81
N VAL A 17 -11.57 10.90 8.17
CA VAL A 17 -12.62 9.99 7.70
C VAL A 17 -12.08 9.31 6.45
N PHE A 18 -12.01 7.98 6.43
CA PHE A 18 -11.78 7.27 5.17
C PHE A 18 -13.06 7.38 4.36
N ALA A 19 -13.00 8.07 3.23
CA ALA A 19 -14.07 8.08 2.24
C ALA A 19 -14.15 6.72 1.53
N SER A 20 -14.54 5.65 2.25
CA SER A 20 -14.78 4.35 1.62
C SER A 20 -16.06 4.44 0.80
N TRP A 21 -15.95 4.15 -0.50
CA TRP A 21 -17.03 4.27 -1.45
C TRP A 21 -18.12 3.21 -1.25
N GLN A 22 -19.11 3.55 -0.43
CA GLN A 22 -20.28 2.71 -0.18
C GLN A 22 -21.57 3.28 -0.74
N THR A 23 -21.57 4.14 -1.78
CA THR A 23 -22.84 4.57 -2.39
C THR A 23 -23.11 4.52 -3.87
N TYR A 24 -24.41 4.25 -4.12
CA TYR A 24 -25.16 3.82 -5.29
C TYR A 24 -24.71 2.54 -6.02
N GLN A 25 -23.42 2.28 -6.20
CA GLN A 25 -22.97 1.00 -6.80
C GLN A 25 -22.92 -0.13 -5.79
N ASN A 26 -22.36 0.14 -4.61
CA ASN A 26 -22.32 -0.77 -3.46
C ASN A 26 -23.46 -0.51 -2.44
N ASP A 27 -24.26 0.55 -2.66
CA ASP A 27 -25.46 0.80 -1.87
C ASP A 27 -26.55 -0.17 -2.27
N LEU A 28 -26.62 -1.30 -1.60
CA LEU A 28 -27.70 -2.25 -1.86
C LEU A 28 -29.06 -1.59 -1.62
N ARG A 29 -29.19 -0.63 -0.70
CA ARG A 29 -30.46 -0.04 -0.27
C ARG A 29 -30.93 1.17 -1.08
N ASN A 30 -30.10 1.68 -2.01
CA ASN A 30 -30.32 2.95 -2.71
C ASN A 30 -30.55 4.15 -1.77
N SER A 31 -29.94 4.15 -0.59
CA SER A 31 -30.00 5.22 0.41
C SER A 31 -29.64 6.62 -0.14
N GLY A 32 -28.79 6.70 -1.15
CA GLY A 32 -28.34 7.98 -1.72
C GLY A 32 -27.41 8.77 -0.80
N THR A 33 -26.58 8.09 0.01
CA THR A 33 -25.72 8.74 1.02
C THR A 33 -24.23 8.41 0.96
N ALA A 34 -23.33 9.31 0.57
CA ALA A 34 -21.90 9.02 0.63
C ALA A 34 -21.33 9.14 2.06
N ASN A 35 -20.40 8.26 2.37
CA ASN A 35 -19.56 8.29 3.57
C ASN A 35 -18.18 8.83 3.20
N GLY A 36 -17.59 9.65 4.05
CA GLY A 36 -16.36 10.39 3.74
C GLY A 36 -16.48 11.84 4.19
N THR A 37 -15.43 12.62 3.98
CA THR A 37 -15.41 14.07 4.20
C THR A 37 -14.81 14.73 2.97
N GLY A 38 -15.54 15.61 2.31
CA GLY A 38 -15.03 16.49 1.25
C GLY A 38 -14.57 17.83 1.79
N TYR A 39 -13.95 18.64 0.93
CA TYR A 39 -13.37 19.94 1.31
C TYR A 39 -13.79 21.09 0.38
N PHE A 40 -15.06 21.12 0.01
CA PHE A 40 -15.68 22.19 -0.77
C PHE A 40 -16.07 23.38 0.12
N PRO A 41 -16.02 24.64 -0.38
CA PRO A 41 -15.71 25.08 -1.73
C PRO A 41 -14.29 25.62 -1.90
N LEU A 42 -13.28 24.99 -1.29
CA LEU A 42 -11.87 25.39 -1.47
C LEU A 42 -11.47 25.27 -2.95
N ASN A 43 -10.22 25.62 -3.31
CA ASN A 43 -9.74 25.54 -4.70
C ASN A 43 -9.87 24.09 -5.24
N THR A 44 -10.96 23.80 -5.94
CA THR A 44 -11.22 22.50 -6.57
C THR A 44 -10.54 22.42 -7.92
N ALA A 45 -9.81 21.34 -8.21
CA ALA A 45 -9.36 21.07 -9.56
C ALA A 45 -10.54 20.59 -10.40
N ASN A 46 -10.71 21.11 -11.62
CA ASN A 46 -11.83 20.76 -12.49
C ASN A 46 -11.31 20.18 -13.81
N PHE A 47 -11.69 18.94 -14.10
CA PHE A 47 -11.39 18.23 -15.34
C PHE A 47 -12.69 18.01 -16.11
N THR A 48 -12.64 18.16 -17.43
CA THR A 48 -13.81 17.97 -18.30
C THR A 48 -13.40 17.20 -19.56
N GLU A 49 -14.16 16.17 -19.89
CA GLU A 49 -14.17 15.50 -21.20
C GLU A 49 -15.50 15.79 -21.89
N ASP A 50 -15.46 16.48 -23.03
CA ASP A 50 -16.63 17.03 -23.73
C ASP A 50 -17.27 16.09 -24.76
N ASN A 51 -16.67 14.91 -25.02
CA ASN A 51 -17.16 13.97 -26.04
C ASN A 51 -17.56 12.59 -25.51
N LEU A 52 -17.29 12.30 -24.24
CA LEU A 52 -17.57 11.01 -23.61
C LEU A 52 -18.37 11.22 -22.33
N GLY A 53 -19.61 10.73 -22.33
CA GLY A 53 -20.48 10.67 -21.15
C GLY A 53 -21.47 9.51 -21.26
N MET A 54 -22.31 9.35 -20.25
CA MET A 54 -23.33 8.30 -20.22
C MET A 54 -24.57 8.74 -19.43
N GLU A 55 -25.77 8.22 -19.74
CA GLU A 55 -27.00 8.60 -19.02
C GLU A 55 -27.15 7.95 -17.63
N PHE A 56 -26.26 7.03 -17.27
CA PHE A 56 -26.26 6.35 -15.97
C PHE A 56 -25.18 6.94 -15.05
N GLN A 57 -25.19 6.56 -13.77
CA GLN A 57 -24.14 6.99 -12.86
C GLN A 57 -22.78 6.37 -13.28
N PRO A 58 -21.68 7.16 -13.25
CA PRO A 58 -20.34 6.67 -13.56
C PRO A 58 -19.87 5.72 -12.46
N LEU A 59 -19.08 4.70 -12.82
CA LEU A 59 -18.47 3.81 -11.82
C LEU A 59 -17.11 4.33 -11.39
N VAL A 60 -16.78 4.19 -10.10
CA VAL A 60 -15.50 4.65 -9.55
C VAL A 60 -14.99 3.65 -8.53
N GLU A 61 -13.78 3.13 -8.72
CA GLU A 61 -13.11 2.17 -7.83
C GLU A 61 -11.62 2.05 -8.20
N ASP A 62 -10.77 1.68 -7.25
CA ASP A 62 -9.38 1.32 -7.53
C ASP A 62 -9.31 -0.07 -8.20
N LEU A 63 -9.50 -0.09 -9.52
CA LEU A 63 -9.61 -1.32 -10.28
C LEU A 63 -8.27 -2.05 -10.41
N ASN A 64 -7.15 -1.35 -10.25
CA ASN A 64 -5.81 -1.87 -10.52
C ASN A 64 -4.93 -2.06 -9.26
N LEU A 65 -5.43 -1.66 -8.08
CA LEU A 65 -4.79 -1.71 -6.77
C LEU A 65 -3.53 -0.84 -6.65
N ASP A 66 -3.52 0.34 -7.29
CA ASP A 66 -2.43 1.33 -7.16
C ASP A 66 -2.71 2.42 -6.11
N GLY A 67 -3.85 2.34 -5.43
CA GLY A 67 -4.31 3.27 -4.41
C GLY A 67 -5.02 4.51 -4.97
N LYS A 68 -5.44 4.50 -6.25
CA LYS A 68 -6.22 5.56 -6.87
C LYS A 68 -7.43 4.97 -7.57
N ALA A 69 -8.56 5.67 -7.50
CA ALA A 69 -9.73 5.17 -8.19
C ALA A 69 -9.66 5.47 -9.70
N GLU A 70 -10.03 4.47 -10.48
CA GLU A 70 -10.36 4.63 -11.88
C GLU A 70 -11.83 4.99 -12.05
N ILE A 71 -12.13 5.75 -13.11
CA ILE A 71 -13.49 6.11 -13.50
C ILE A 71 -13.90 5.25 -14.70
N VAL A 72 -15.04 4.59 -14.60
CA VAL A 72 -15.62 3.78 -15.67
C VAL A 72 -16.89 4.43 -16.21
N ILE A 73 -16.94 4.61 -17.53
CA ILE A 73 -18.15 5.04 -18.24
C ILE A 73 -18.44 4.19 -19.47
N PHE A 74 -19.66 4.30 -19.97
CA PHE A 74 -20.09 3.66 -21.23
C PHE A 74 -20.51 4.73 -22.25
N ALA A 75 -19.65 4.99 -23.23
CA ALA A 75 -19.90 5.99 -24.26
C ALA A 75 -19.63 5.42 -25.66
N ASN A 76 -20.45 5.81 -26.64
CA ASN A 76 -20.27 5.39 -28.04
C ASN A 76 -20.14 3.86 -28.22
N ASN A 77 -20.99 3.09 -27.53
CA ASN A 77 -20.97 1.61 -27.49
C ASN A 77 -19.64 1.00 -27.01
N SER A 78 -18.87 1.76 -26.22
CA SER A 78 -17.61 1.35 -25.63
C SER A 78 -17.63 1.48 -24.12
N LEU A 79 -16.98 0.54 -23.46
CA LEU A 79 -16.53 0.65 -22.08
C LEU A 79 -15.21 1.44 -22.06
N ILE A 80 -15.14 2.48 -21.24
CA ILE A 80 -14.01 3.40 -21.16
C ILE A 80 -13.57 3.52 -19.70
N VAL A 81 -12.26 3.42 -19.45
CA VAL A 81 -11.64 3.61 -18.14
C VAL A 81 -10.76 4.85 -18.19
N PHE A 82 -10.97 5.78 -17.27
CA PHE A 82 -10.19 6.99 -17.09
C PHE A 82 -9.42 6.97 -15.77
N ASP A 83 -8.34 7.76 -15.72
CA ASP A 83 -7.76 8.20 -14.47
C ASP A 83 -8.56 9.38 -13.86
N PRO A 84 -8.25 9.84 -12.63
CA PRO A 84 -8.97 10.95 -11.98
C PRO A 84 -8.96 12.27 -12.75
N GLN A 85 -8.04 12.42 -13.72
CA GLN A 85 -7.91 13.62 -14.55
C GLN A 85 -8.61 13.47 -15.91
N LEU A 86 -9.45 12.44 -16.06
CA LEU A 86 -10.15 12.09 -17.30
C LEU A 86 -9.22 11.75 -18.47
N LYS A 87 -8.01 11.25 -18.19
CA LYS A 87 -7.17 10.65 -19.23
C LYS A 87 -7.59 9.20 -19.47
N ILE A 88 -7.90 8.87 -20.73
CA ILE A 88 -8.27 7.50 -21.12
C ILE A 88 -7.09 6.56 -20.84
N LEU A 89 -7.30 5.60 -19.95
CA LEU A 89 -6.38 4.52 -19.67
C LEU A 89 -6.63 3.31 -20.58
N ASN A 90 -7.91 2.98 -20.81
CA ASN A 90 -8.30 1.90 -21.72
C ASN A 90 -9.71 2.11 -22.30
N GLN A 91 -9.99 1.47 -23.44
CA GLN A 91 -11.27 1.50 -24.11
C GLN A 91 -11.50 0.19 -24.89
N THR A 92 -12.69 -0.39 -24.75
CA THR A 92 -13.10 -1.58 -25.52
C THR A 92 -14.54 -1.49 -25.99
N LYS A 93 -14.85 -2.04 -27.17
CA LYS A 93 -16.22 -2.03 -27.72
C LYS A 93 -17.07 -3.10 -27.04
N THR A 94 -18.16 -2.69 -26.43
CA THR A 94 -19.02 -3.58 -25.63
C THR A 94 -20.48 -3.58 -26.08
N GLY A 95 -20.89 -2.71 -27.01
CA GLY A 95 -22.29 -2.56 -27.43
C GLY A 95 -22.99 -1.46 -26.65
N ALA A 96 -24.28 -1.25 -26.92
CA ALA A 96 -25.06 -0.26 -26.19
C ALA A 96 -25.48 -0.85 -24.83
N ILE A 97 -25.14 -0.15 -23.75
CA ILE A 97 -25.52 -0.55 -22.39
C ILE A 97 -27.04 -0.46 -22.20
N LEU A 98 -27.63 -1.42 -21.49
CA LEU A 98 -29.08 -1.60 -21.37
C LEU A 98 -29.66 -1.14 -20.02
N GLY A 99 -28.83 -0.69 -19.08
CA GLY A 99 -29.24 -0.20 -17.77
C GLY A 99 -28.04 0.17 -16.88
N GLN A 100 -28.29 0.47 -15.60
CA GLN A 100 -27.25 0.87 -14.64
C GLN A 100 -26.25 -0.27 -14.42
N PRO A 101 -24.95 -0.07 -14.72
CA PRO A 101 -23.90 -1.06 -14.46
C PRO A 101 -23.53 -1.12 -12.97
N ALA A 102 -22.77 -2.15 -12.59
CA ALA A 102 -22.30 -2.41 -11.23
C ALA A 102 -20.80 -2.73 -11.19
N LEU A 103 -20.20 -2.56 -10.02
CA LEU A 103 -18.85 -3.01 -9.68
C LEU A 103 -18.94 -4.09 -8.60
N PHE A 104 -18.19 -5.19 -8.75
CA PHE A 104 -18.19 -6.27 -7.77
C PHE A 104 -17.00 -7.22 -7.96
N ASP A 105 -16.23 -7.47 -6.91
CA ASP A 105 -15.22 -8.55 -6.88
C ASP A 105 -15.95 -9.89 -6.71
N PHE A 106 -16.14 -10.62 -7.82
CA PHE A 106 -16.92 -11.85 -7.80
C PHE A 106 -16.10 -13.12 -7.56
N ASP A 107 -14.77 -13.08 -7.71
CA ASP A 107 -13.91 -14.26 -7.57
C ASP A 107 -12.88 -14.19 -6.42
N SER A 108 -12.93 -13.10 -5.65
CA SER A 108 -12.14 -12.86 -4.44
C SER A 108 -10.63 -12.78 -4.71
N ASP A 109 -10.23 -12.25 -5.87
CA ASP A 109 -8.84 -11.95 -6.20
C ASP A 109 -8.40 -10.52 -5.76
N ASN A 110 -9.32 -9.76 -5.14
CA ASN A 110 -9.22 -8.35 -4.76
C ASN A 110 -9.22 -7.36 -5.93
N LEU A 111 -9.42 -7.80 -7.16
CA LEU A 111 -9.63 -6.91 -8.29
C LEU A 111 -11.14 -6.84 -8.55
N VAL A 112 -11.65 -5.62 -8.71
CA VAL A 112 -13.09 -5.42 -8.86
C VAL A 112 -13.50 -5.57 -10.33
N GLU A 113 -14.55 -6.35 -10.61
CA GLU A 113 -15.09 -6.46 -11.96
C GLU A 113 -16.18 -5.45 -12.29
N ILE A 114 -16.19 -5.05 -13.55
CA ILE A 114 -17.18 -4.21 -14.20
C ILE A 114 -18.27 -5.10 -14.80
N ILE A 115 -19.48 -4.97 -14.26
CA ILE A 115 -20.63 -5.83 -14.58
C ILE A 115 -21.74 -5.02 -15.24
N PHE A 116 -22.22 -5.46 -16.39
CA PHE A 116 -23.22 -4.70 -17.14
C PHE A 116 -24.00 -5.56 -18.15
N ASN A 117 -25.21 -5.09 -18.48
CA ASN A 117 -26.01 -5.63 -19.58
C ASN A 117 -25.80 -4.78 -20.84
N SER A 118 -25.56 -5.42 -21.99
CA SER A 118 -25.34 -4.72 -23.26
C SER A 118 -25.90 -5.48 -24.45
N ILE A 119 -26.38 -4.75 -25.46
CA ILE A 119 -26.85 -5.32 -26.73
C ILE A 119 -25.73 -5.30 -27.78
N GLN A 120 -25.44 -6.48 -28.33
CA GLN A 120 -24.54 -6.65 -29.47
C GLN A 120 -25.24 -7.43 -30.58
N ASN A 121 -25.30 -6.85 -31.77
CA ASN A 121 -25.91 -7.50 -32.95
C ASN A 121 -27.35 -7.99 -32.70
N SER A 122 -28.17 -7.22 -31.97
CA SER A 122 -29.54 -7.57 -31.57
C SER A 122 -29.66 -8.73 -30.57
N THR A 123 -28.57 -9.09 -29.88
CA THR A 123 -28.56 -10.07 -28.79
C THR A 123 -28.14 -9.38 -27.51
N ASP A 124 -28.89 -9.59 -26.44
CA ASP A 124 -28.61 -9.04 -25.13
C ASP A 124 -27.65 -9.97 -24.38
N TYR A 125 -26.65 -9.36 -23.75
CA TYR A 125 -25.62 -10.06 -23.00
C TYR A 125 -25.46 -9.45 -21.63
N PHE A 126 -25.18 -10.31 -20.66
CA PHE A 126 -24.59 -9.92 -19.38
C PHE A 126 -23.08 -10.14 -19.47
N PHE A 127 -22.31 -9.09 -19.18
CA PHE A 127 -20.84 -9.07 -19.27
C PHE A 127 -20.20 -8.89 -17.89
N ALA A 128 -19.01 -9.49 -17.74
CA ALA A 128 -18.06 -9.18 -16.67
C ALA A 128 -16.69 -8.88 -17.28
N TYR A 129 -16.13 -7.73 -16.93
CA TYR A 129 -14.79 -7.28 -17.34
C TYR A 129 -13.93 -6.99 -16.11
N GLN A 130 -12.67 -7.38 -16.18
CA GLN A 130 -11.65 -7.02 -15.19
C GLN A 130 -10.69 -6.01 -15.82
N TYR A 131 -10.23 -5.02 -15.06
CA TYR A 131 -9.16 -4.12 -15.46
C TYR A 131 -7.91 -4.41 -14.64
N ASN A 132 -6.85 -4.90 -15.29
CA ASN A 132 -5.60 -5.22 -14.58
C ASN A 132 -4.40 -4.92 -15.51
N ASN A 133 -3.30 -4.39 -14.96
CA ASN A 133 -2.08 -4.07 -15.69
C ASN A 133 -2.36 -3.21 -16.94
N SER A 134 -3.20 -2.19 -16.78
CA SER A 134 -3.65 -1.29 -17.83
C SER A 134 -4.46 -1.93 -18.97
N ASN A 135 -4.98 -3.15 -18.80
CA ASN A 135 -5.74 -3.87 -19.83
C ASN A 135 -7.14 -4.25 -19.34
N LEU A 136 -8.16 -3.90 -20.12
CA LEU A 136 -9.51 -4.45 -19.99
C LEU A 136 -9.56 -5.88 -20.56
N ARG A 137 -9.91 -6.84 -19.71
CA ARG A 137 -10.09 -8.24 -20.08
C ARG A 137 -11.54 -8.66 -19.82
N GLN A 138 -12.19 -9.25 -20.82
CA GLN A 138 -13.49 -9.88 -20.61
C GLN A 138 -13.28 -11.21 -19.88
N GLU A 139 -13.86 -11.37 -18.69
CA GLU A 139 -13.80 -12.62 -17.94
C GLU A 139 -14.86 -13.61 -18.42
N PHE A 140 -16.08 -13.13 -18.65
CA PHE A 140 -17.11 -13.90 -19.34
C PHE A 140 -18.24 -13.02 -19.89
N ASN A 141 -19.07 -13.65 -20.71
CA ASN A 141 -20.38 -13.14 -21.07
C ASN A 141 -21.39 -14.28 -21.15
N ILE A 142 -22.66 -13.99 -20.89
CA ILE A 142 -23.76 -14.92 -21.09
C ILE A 142 -24.86 -14.24 -21.90
N THR A 143 -25.52 -15.00 -22.77
CA THR A 143 -26.67 -14.51 -23.53
C THR A 143 -27.90 -14.50 -22.64
N LEU A 144 -28.62 -13.38 -22.63
CA LEU A 144 -29.88 -13.25 -21.93
C LEU A 144 -31.03 -13.67 -22.85
N ASN A 145 -31.98 -14.44 -22.32
CA ASN A 145 -33.10 -14.97 -23.11
C ASN A 145 -34.22 -13.95 -23.34
N ASN A 146 -34.18 -12.83 -22.63
CA ASN A 146 -35.18 -11.77 -22.65
C ASN A 146 -34.54 -10.41 -22.94
N GLU A 147 -35.37 -9.40 -23.18
CA GLU A 147 -34.94 -8.03 -23.47
C GLU A 147 -34.50 -7.33 -22.17
N ALA A 148 -33.19 -7.24 -21.94
CA ALA A 148 -32.59 -6.69 -20.72
C ALA A 148 -32.58 -5.15 -20.69
N ASN A 149 -33.28 -4.49 -21.60
CA ASN A 149 -33.52 -3.05 -21.52
C ASN A 149 -34.10 -2.67 -20.15
N PHE A 150 -33.67 -1.52 -19.63
CA PHE A 150 -34.13 -0.93 -18.37
C PHE A 150 -33.65 -1.62 -17.09
N SER A 151 -32.64 -2.49 -17.18
CA SER A 151 -32.15 -3.31 -16.07
C SER A 151 -30.99 -2.68 -15.29
N GLY A 152 -31.27 -2.15 -14.10
CA GLY A 152 -30.22 -1.85 -13.12
C GLY A 152 -29.73 -3.12 -12.43
N ILE A 153 -28.41 -3.28 -12.34
CA ILE A 153 -27.78 -4.45 -11.72
C ILE A 153 -27.34 -4.12 -10.29
N LYS A 154 -27.55 -5.05 -9.36
CA LYS A 154 -26.91 -5.06 -8.04
C LYS A 154 -26.27 -6.43 -7.81
N CYS A 155 -25.07 -6.45 -7.25
CA CYS A 155 -24.34 -7.68 -6.98
C CYS A 155 -24.08 -7.81 -5.47
N LEU A 156 -24.14 -9.04 -4.97
CA LEU A 156 -23.97 -9.37 -3.55
C LEU A 156 -23.56 -10.82 -3.36
N ASN A 157 -23.06 -11.13 -2.17
CA ASN A 157 -22.88 -12.50 -1.73
C ASN A 157 -24.21 -13.05 -1.19
N LEU A 158 -24.84 -13.94 -1.95
CA LEU A 158 -26.11 -14.57 -1.60
C LEU A 158 -25.85 -15.99 -1.07
N ASN A 159 -25.87 -16.16 0.25
CA ASN A 159 -25.61 -17.45 0.94
C ASN A 159 -24.29 -18.12 0.53
N GLY A 160 -23.19 -17.36 0.51
CA GLY A 160 -21.87 -17.85 0.10
C GLY A 160 -21.68 -17.91 -1.42
N THR A 161 -22.65 -17.43 -2.20
CA THR A 161 -22.56 -17.41 -3.66
C THR A 161 -22.65 -15.98 -4.20
N ASN A 162 -21.56 -15.53 -4.80
CA ASN A 162 -21.48 -14.26 -5.51
C ASN A 162 -22.47 -14.23 -6.69
N SER A 163 -23.45 -13.33 -6.60
CA SER A 163 -24.60 -13.28 -7.50
C SER A 163 -24.95 -11.84 -7.86
N CYS A 164 -25.51 -11.64 -9.05
CA CYS A 164 -26.05 -10.35 -9.48
C CYS A 164 -27.54 -10.46 -9.81
N VAL A 165 -28.29 -9.43 -9.45
CA VAL A 165 -29.74 -9.36 -9.53
C VAL A 165 -30.16 -8.16 -10.36
N PHE A 166 -31.10 -8.37 -11.27
CA PHE A 166 -31.75 -7.29 -12.03
C PHE A 166 -33.15 -7.71 -12.51
N LYS A 167 -33.94 -6.74 -12.97
CA LYS A 167 -35.23 -6.99 -13.62
C LYS A 167 -35.16 -6.55 -15.08
N ASP A 168 -35.67 -7.39 -15.98
CA ASP A 168 -35.70 -7.09 -17.41
C ASP A 168 -37.00 -6.35 -17.84
N LYS A 169 -37.08 -5.98 -19.12
CA LYS A 169 -38.24 -5.29 -19.69
C LYS A 169 -39.52 -6.13 -19.67
N ARG A 170 -39.44 -7.46 -19.56
CA ARG A 170 -40.60 -8.35 -19.48
C ARG A 170 -40.97 -8.69 -18.04
N ASN A 171 -40.43 -7.94 -17.06
CA ASN A 171 -40.61 -8.18 -15.63
C ASN A 171 -40.15 -9.58 -15.20
N TYR A 172 -39.11 -10.13 -15.83
CA TYR A 172 -38.38 -11.25 -15.23
C TYR A 172 -37.36 -10.72 -14.25
N VAL A 173 -37.34 -11.29 -13.05
CA VAL A 173 -36.23 -11.13 -12.11
C VAL A 173 -35.15 -12.13 -12.46
N HIS A 174 -33.96 -11.64 -12.74
CA HIS A 174 -32.78 -12.43 -13.07
C HIS A 174 -31.87 -12.53 -11.85
N ILE A 175 -31.38 -13.75 -11.59
CA ILE A 175 -30.33 -14.02 -10.61
C ILE A 175 -29.19 -14.72 -11.36
N VAL A 176 -28.12 -13.99 -11.63
CA VAL A 176 -26.93 -14.48 -12.30
C VAL A 176 -25.93 -14.96 -11.25
N ASN A 177 -25.65 -16.26 -11.24
CA ASN A 177 -24.58 -16.82 -10.42
C ASN A 177 -23.24 -16.59 -11.13
N MET A 178 -22.35 -15.83 -10.50
CA MET A 178 -21.10 -15.38 -11.12
C MET A 178 -20.08 -16.53 -11.26
N ALA A 179 -20.06 -17.46 -10.31
CA ALA A 179 -19.17 -18.61 -10.33
C ALA A 179 -19.56 -19.63 -11.41
N SER A 180 -20.85 -19.99 -11.49
CA SER A 180 -21.34 -20.94 -12.51
C SER A 180 -21.62 -20.29 -13.86
N LYS A 181 -21.64 -18.96 -13.93
CA LYS A 181 -21.95 -18.18 -15.14
C LYS A 181 -23.31 -18.59 -15.72
N THR A 182 -24.31 -18.69 -14.85
CA THR A 182 -25.67 -19.10 -15.22
C THR A 182 -26.69 -18.06 -14.76
N ASP A 183 -27.58 -17.69 -15.69
CA ASP A 183 -28.75 -16.86 -15.42
C ASP A 183 -29.97 -17.74 -15.13
N ILE A 184 -30.67 -17.43 -14.04
CA ILE A 184 -31.96 -18.02 -13.70
C ILE A 184 -32.97 -16.88 -13.59
N SER A 185 -34.01 -16.94 -14.42
CA SER A 185 -35.01 -15.89 -14.51
C SER A 185 -36.38 -16.36 -14.03
N TYR A 186 -37.10 -15.45 -13.36
CA TYR A 186 -38.40 -15.70 -12.73
C TYR A 186 -39.42 -14.71 -13.26
N ASN A 187 -40.45 -15.20 -13.94
CA ASN A 187 -41.50 -14.31 -14.46
C ASN A 187 -42.38 -13.80 -13.31
N THR A 188 -42.57 -12.48 -13.24
CA THR A 188 -43.38 -11.84 -12.20
C THR A 188 -44.61 -11.09 -12.71
N SER A 189 -44.68 -10.75 -14.01
CA SER A 189 -45.82 -10.04 -14.61
C SER A 189 -46.16 -10.57 -16.02
N ALA A 190 -47.36 -10.24 -16.50
CA ALA A 190 -47.72 -10.41 -17.91
C ALA A 190 -47.42 -9.16 -18.76
N TYR A 191 -47.09 -8.04 -18.12
CA TYR A 191 -46.87 -6.74 -18.74
C TYR A 191 -45.38 -6.46 -18.90
N ASN A 192 -45.05 -5.55 -19.82
CA ASN A 192 -43.66 -5.14 -20.04
C ASN A 192 -43.38 -3.87 -19.27
N GLU A 193 -42.26 -3.84 -18.55
CA GLU A 193 -41.69 -2.64 -17.98
C GLU A 193 -41.29 -1.65 -19.09
N THR A 194 -41.57 -0.37 -18.87
CA THR A 194 -41.20 0.72 -19.80
C THR A 194 -40.24 1.72 -19.17
N LYS A 195 -39.93 1.56 -17.88
CA LYS A 195 -39.10 2.48 -17.10
C LYS A 195 -37.87 1.76 -16.55
N GLN A 196 -36.78 2.50 -16.38
CA GLN A 196 -35.57 1.98 -15.74
C GLN A 196 -35.87 1.59 -14.29
N THR A 197 -35.51 0.36 -13.93
CA THR A 197 -35.66 -0.14 -12.56
C THR A 197 -34.31 -0.60 -12.03
N VAL A 198 -33.92 -0.08 -10.87
CA VAL A 198 -32.73 -0.52 -10.12
C VAL A 198 -33.25 -1.12 -8.82
N PRO A 199 -32.96 -2.39 -8.51
CA PRO A 199 -33.44 -2.96 -7.26
C PRO A 199 -32.84 -2.24 -6.05
N ALA A 200 -33.61 -2.14 -4.98
CA ALA A 200 -33.08 -2.00 -3.64
C ALA A 200 -33.07 -3.37 -2.97
N ILE A 201 -31.94 -3.76 -2.37
CA ILE A 201 -31.72 -5.06 -1.76
C ILE A 201 -31.41 -4.88 -0.27
N GLY A 202 -32.09 -5.66 0.57
CA GLY A 202 -31.90 -5.65 2.02
C GLY A 202 -32.70 -6.79 2.65
N ASP A 203 -32.36 -7.12 3.90
CA ASP A 203 -33.16 -8.01 4.73
C ASP A 203 -34.33 -7.19 5.31
N ILE A 204 -35.45 -7.21 4.61
CA ILE A 204 -36.57 -6.28 4.84
C ILE A 204 -37.33 -6.66 6.11
N ASP A 205 -37.50 -7.96 6.37
CA ASP A 205 -38.25 -8.47 7.51
C ASP A 205 -37.39 -8.99 8.68
N ASN A 206 -36.06 -8.89 8.55
CA ASN A 206 -35.03 -9.26 9.52
C ASN A 206 -35.04 -10.76 9.84
N ASP A 207 -35.17 -11.59 8.80
CA ASP A 207 -35.17 -13.05 8.90
C ASP A 207 -33.82 -13.69 8.51
N GLY A 208 -32.84 -12.87 8.14
CA GLY A 208 -31.50 -13.26 7.72
C GLY A 208 -31.37 -13.56 6.22
N ARG A 209 -32.41 -13.29 5.43
CA ARG A 209 -32.44 -13.45 3.97
C ARG A 209 -32.57 -12.09 3.30
N TYR A 210 -32.18 -12.02 2.04
CA TYR A 210 -32.19 -10.76 1.31
C TYR A 210 -33.37 -10.73 0.34
N GLU A 211 -34.11 -9.63 0.37
CA GLU A 211 -35.18 -9.34 -0.57
C GLU A 211 -34.74 -8.24 -1.53
N ALA A 212 -35.21 -8.32 -2.77
CA ALA A 212 -35.07 -7.26 -3.76
C ALA A 212 -36.42 -6.57 -4.00
N VAL A 213 -36.44 -5.24 -3.89
CA VAL A 213 -37.60 -4.40 -4.16
C VAL A 213 -37.44 -3.74 -5.52
N PHE A 214 -38.48 -3.87 -6.35
CA PHE A 214 -38.56 -3.22 -7.66
C PHE A 214 -39.85 -2.41 -7.76
N TRP A 215 -39.82 -1.38 -8.62
CA TRP A 215 -41.05 -0.92 -9.24
C TRP A 215 -41.69 -2.05 -10.03
N PHE A 216 -43.02 -2.06 -10.10
CA PHE A 216 -43.75 -3.12 -10.75
C PHE A 216 -44.93 -2.54 -11.56
N ASP A 217 -44.97 -2.88 -12.85
CA ASP A 217 -46.11 -2.53 -13.74
C ASP A 217 -47.12 -3.69 -13.75
N GLU A 218 -48.33 -3.37 -13.31
CA GLU A 218 -49.43 -4.30 -13.14
C GLU A 218 -50.42 -4.30 -14.30
N ASN A 219 -50.41 -3.28 -15.14
CA ASN A 219 -51.50 -3.09 -16.10
C ASN A 219 -51.10 -2.34 -17.38
N GLY A 220 -49.84 -2.48 -17.81
CA GLY A 220 -49.35 -1.94 -19.07
C GLY A 220 -49.28 -0.42 -19.02
N ASP A 221 -48.45 0.07 -18.11
CA ASP A 221 -48.22 1.49 -17.80
C ASP A 221 -49.40 2.22 -17.15
N ARG A 222 -50.38 1.49 -16.58
CA ARG A 222 -51.59 2.07 -15.99
C ARG A 222 -51.68 1.98 -14.48
N GLU A 223 -50.94 1.08 -13.86
CA GLU A 223 -51.00 0.83 -12.41
C GLU A 223 -49.58 0.43 -12.01
N TYR A 224 -48.97 1.20 -11.11
CA TYR A 224 -47.62 0.92 -10.59
C TYR A 224 -47.65 0.66 -9.10
N GLY A 225 -46.87 -0.34 -8.73
CA GLY A 225 -46.73 -0.83 -7.37
C GLY A 225 -45.27 -1.15 -7.01
N PHE A 226 -45.12 -1.80 -5.86
CA PHE A 226 -43.86 -2.44 -5.48
C PHE A 226 -43.98 -3.94 -5.57
N MET A 227 -42.93 -4.58 -6.06
CA MET A 227 -42.74 -6.01 -5.97
C MET A 227 -41.55 -6.30 -5.07
N VAL A 228 -41.76 -7.15 -4.06
CA VAL A 228 -40.72 -7.65 -3.15
C VAL A 228 -40.47 -9.12 -3.46
N PHE A 229 -39.22 -9.43 -3.83
CA PHE A 229 -38.79 -10.75 -4.25
C PHE A 229 -37.73 -11.29 -3.29
N ASP A 230 -38.03 -12.39 -2.60
CA ASP A 230 -37.08 -13.10 -1.74
C ASP A 230 -36.03 -13.81 -2.63
N LEU A 231 -34.78 -13.33 -2.56
CA LEU A 231 -33.68 -13.82 -3.39
C LEU A 231 -33.23 -15.22 -2.97
N ASN A 232 -33.43 -15.58 -1.70
CA ASN A 232 -33.04 -16.86 -1.13
C ASN A 232 -34.04 -17.95 -1.53
N ASN A 233 -35.35 -17.69 -1.36
CA ASN A 233 -36.42 -18.60 -1.76
C ASN A 233 -36.70 -18.61 -3.26
N ARG A 234 -36.27 -17.56 -3.96
CA ARG A 234 -36.49 -17.34 -5.40
C ARG A 234 -37.98 -17.27 -5.74
N SER A 235 -38.71 -16.49 -4.94
CA SER A 235 -40.15 -16.28 -5.08
C SER A 235 -40.56 -14.91 -4.56
N LEU A 236 -41.78 -14.49 -4.86
CA LEU A 236 -42.39 -13.31 -4.23
C LEU A 236 -42.47 -13.48 -2.71
N GLU A 237 -42.19 -12.42 -1.95
CA GLU A 237 -42.20 -12.43 -0.49
C GLU A 237 -43.63 -12.35 0.06
N THR A 238 -44.20 -13.49 0.44
CA THR A 238 -45.61 -13.55 0.87
C THR A 238 -45.90 -12.84 2.20
N ASN A 239 -44.89 -12.56 3.02
CA ASN A 239 -45.04 -11.73 4.22
C ASN A 239 -45.33 -10.25 3.86
N PHE A 240 -45.01 -9.84 2.64
CA PHE A 240 -45.33 -8.53 2.08
C PHE A 240 -46.69 -8.56 1.39
N ASN A 241 -47.72 -7.95 1.99
CA ASN A 241 -49.09 -7.84 1.47
C ASN A 241 -49.79 -9.17 1.03
N ASN A 242 -49.36 -10.33 1.55
CA ASN A 242 -49.84 -11.68 1.19
C ASN A 242 -49.55 -12.15 -0.25
N SER A 243 -49.13 -11.26 -1.16
CA SER A 243 -48.81 -11.55 -2.57
C SER A 243 -47.35 -11.28 -2.93
N GLY A 244 -46.59 -10.58 -2.07
CA GLY A 244 -45.29 -9.98 -2.42
C GLY A 244 -45.40 -8.74 -3.30
N ILE A 245 -46.62 -8.23 -3.51
CA ILE A 245 -46.90 -7.09 -4.38
C ILE A 245 -47.82 -6.13 -3.65
N VAL A 246 -47.48 -4.84 -3.67
CA VAL A 246 -48.39 -3.77 -3.28
C VAL A 246 -48.82 -3.07 -4.55
N ASP A 247 -50.03 -3.39 -4.96
CA ASP A 247 -50.70 -2.92 -6.15
C ASP A 247 -51.25 -1.50 -5.98
N ASP A 248 -51.51 -0.84 -7.11
CA ASP A 248 -52.21 0.46 -7.20
C ASP A 248 -51.62 1.58 -6.30
N ILE A 249 -50.30 1.60 -6.07
CA ILE A 249 -49.64 2.72 -5.37
C ILE A 249 -49.87 4.01 -6.15
N PHE A 250 -49.75 3.92 -7.47
CA PHE A 250 -49.93 5.03 -8.39
C PHE A 250 -50.69 4.60 -9.65
N ILE A 251 -51.73 5.36 -10.00
CA ILE A 251 -52.51 5.20 -11.22
C ILE A 251 -52.33 6.47 -12.04
N PRO A 252 -51.59 6.44 -13.17
CA PRO A 252 -51.44 7.61 -13.99
C PRO A 252 -52.74 7.96 -14.69
N ILE A 253 -52.98 9.27 -14.85
CA ILE A 253 -54.14 9.82 -15.55
C ILE A 253 -54.18 9.34 -17.02
N SER A 254 -53.03 9.03 -17.60
CA SER A 254 -52.91 8.33 -18.87
C SER A 254 -51.63 7.48 -18.94
N ALA A 255 -51.68 6.37 -19.66
CA ALA A 255 -50.54 5.45 -19.81
C ALA A 255 -49.29 6.08 -20.47
N GLU A 256 -49.43 7.23 -21.14
CA GLU A 256 -48.35 7.88 -21.89
C GLU A 256 -47.72 9.09 -21.16
N SER A 257 -48.18 9.43 -19.94
CA SER A 257 -47.92 10.75 -19.32
C SER A 257 -47.37 10.71 -17.89
N PHE A 258 -46.41 9.82 -17.59
CA PHE A 258 -45.70 9.89 -16.32
C PHE A 258 -44.30 9.27 -16.42
N ALA A 259 -43.43 9.65 -15.49
CA ALA A 259 -42.07 9.13 -15.38
C ALA A 259 -41.82 8.65 -13.95
N LEU A 260 -41.53 7.36 -13.79
CA LEU A 260 -40.92 6.85 -12.55
C LEU A 260 -39.47 7.31 -12.52
N LYS A 261 -39.21 8.50 -11.95
CA LYS A 261 -37.84 8.98 -11.75
C LYS A 261 -37.25 8.38 -10.46
N GLY A 262 -38.08 8.24 -9.41
CA GLY A 262 -37.78 7.57 -8.14
C GLY A 262 -37.34 6.12 -8.33
N GLN A 263 -36.30 5.67 -7.63
CA GLN A 263 -36.06 4.24 -7.39
C GLN A 263 -36.50 3.90 -5.95
N PRO A 264 -36.90 2.65 -5.64
CA PRO A 264 -37.17 2.26 -4.26
C PRO A 264 -35.93 2.45 -3.39
N VAL A 265 -36.14 2.87 -2.15
CA VAL A 265 -35.12 3.06 -1.11
C VAL A 265 -35.52 2.27 0.12
N LEU A 266 -34.56 1.54 0.70
CA LEU A 266 -34.74 0.78 1.93
C LEU A 266 -34.11 1.51 3.11
N VAL A 267 -34.88 1.72 4.18
CA VAL A 267 -34.46 2.51 5.34
C VAL A 267 -35.11 1.98 6.62
N ASP A 268 -34.39 1.99 7.75
CA ASP A 268 -34.95 1.63 9.07
C ASP A 268 -35.37 2.92 9.80
N LEU A 269 -36.63 3.33 9.61
CA LEU A 269 -37.11 4.63 10.08
C LEU A 269 -37.48 4.62 11.58
N ASN A 270 -37.48 3.45 12.24
CA ASN A 270 -37.88 3.31 13.64
C ASN A 270 -36.87 2.54 14.52
N ASN A 271 -35.74 2.13 13.95
CA ASN A 271 -34.65 1.38 14.57
C ASN A 271 -35.10 0.00 15.12
N ASP A 272 -36.00 -0.68 14.41
CA ASP A 272 -36.45 -2.04 14.75
C ASP A 272 -35.71 -3.14 13.96
N LYS A 273 -34.74 -2.72 13.12
CA LYS A 273 -33.92 -3.54 12.21
C LYS A 273 -34.67 -4.10 11.01
N LYS A 274 -35.91 -3.71 10.79
CA LYS A 274 -36.65 -3.98 9.56
C LYS A 274 -36.59 -2.76 8.68
N LEU A 275 -36.76 -2.98 7.38
CA LEU A 275 -36.60 -1.91 6.40
C LEU A 275 -37.97 -1.49 5.87
N GLU A 276 -38.28 -0.22 6.05
CA GLU A 276 -39.33 0.46 5.31
C GLU A 276 -38.91 0.66 3.86
N ILE A 277 -39.92 0.72 2.98
CA ILE A 277 -39.77 0.99 1.56
C ILE A 277 -40.27 2.40 1.29
N ALA A 278 -39.38 3.27 0.83
CA ALA A 278 -39.71 4.61 0.38
C ALA A 278 -39.52 4.75 -1.13
N ALA A 279 -40.43 5.44 -1.81
CA ALA A 279 -40.20 5.89 -3.18
C ALA A 279 -40.98 7.17 -3.49
N SER A 280 -40.55 7.90 -4.50
CA SER A 280 -41.25 9.07 -5.04
C SER A 280 -41.76 8.81 -6.45
N VAL A 281 -42.93 9.37 -6.77
CA VAL A 281 -43.53 9.32 -8.11
C VAL A 281 -43.73 10.73 -8.64
N PHE A 282 -43.48 10.88 -9.94
CA PHE A 282 -43.55 12.14 -10.68
C PHE A 282 -44.47 12.01 -11.88
N TYR A 283 -45.41 12.95 -12.02
CA TYR A 283 -46.30 12.99 -13.16
C TYR A 283 -45.74 13.90 -14.26
N ASP A 284 -45.14 13.34 -15.30
CA ASP A 284 -44.57 14.06 -16.46
C ASP A 284 -45.60 14.25 -17.59
N ASP A 285 -45.90 15.49 -17.98
CA ASP A 285 -46.95 15.83 -18.97
C ASP A 285 -46.52 15.81 -20.45
N ASN A 286 -45.51 15.01 -20.81
CA ASN A 286 -44.96 14.83 -22.17
C ASN A 286 -45.94 14.50 -23.33
N LEU A 287 -47.26 14.43 -23.08
CA LEU A 287 -48.33 14.19 -24.07
C LEU A 287 -48.53 15.29 -25.11
N PHE A 288 -48.01 16.51 -24.90
CA PHE A 288 -48.20 17.62 -25.83
C PHE A 288 -46.89 18.03 -26.50
N PRO A 289 -46.53 17.45 -27.67
CA PRO A 289 -45.34 17.86 -28.42
C PRO A 289 -45.46 19.36 -28.78
N GLY A 290 -44.73 20.21 -28.05
CA GLY A 290 -44.79 21.67 -28.16
C GLY A 290 -44.94 22.42 -26.84
N PHE A 291 -45.30 21.74 -25.74
CA PHE A 291 -45.08 22.24 -24.38
C PHE A 291 -43.69 21.81 -23.91
N ASP A 292 -42.97 22.72 -23.26
CA ASP A 292 -41.64 22.47 -22.72
C ASP A 292 -41.67 21.22 -21.82
N ALA A 293 -40.84 20.22 -22.13
CA ALA A 293 -40.75 18.89 -21.50
C ALA A 293 -40.21 18.94 -20.05
N TYR A 294 -40.61 19.92 -19.27
CA TYR A 294 -39.90 20.37 -18.08
C TYR A 294 -40.81 20.63 -16.88
N THR A 295 -41.97 19.98 -16.79
CA THR A 295 -42.87 20.29 -15.68
C THR A 295 -43.71 19.10 -15.25
N ASP A 296 -43.38 18.52 -14.10
CA ASP A 296 -44.21 17.48 -13.49
C ASP A 296 -45.44 18.10 -12.78
N TRP A 297 -46.65 17.50 -12.84
CA TRP A 297 -47.86 18.12 -12.26
C TRP A 297 -47.92 18.04 -10.73
N PHE A 298 -47.40 16.95 -10.17
CA PHE A 298 -47.28 16.75 -8.74
C PHE A 298 -46.12 15.77 -8.44
N THR A 299 -45.64 15.84 -7.20
CA THR A 299 -44.72 14.88 -6.61
C THR A 299 -45.36 14.30 -5.35
N GLU A 300 -45.32 12.98 -5.20
CA GLU A 300 -45.75 12.29 -3.98
C GLU A 300 -44.66 11.32 -3.52
N ILE A 301 -44.33 11.36 -2.22
CA ILE A 301 -43.53 10.33 -1.56
C ILE A 301 -44.46 9.34 -0.88
N PHE A 302 -44.16 8.06 -1.06
CA PHE A 302 -44.86 6.95 -0.43
C PHE A 302 -43.89 6.20 0.48
N VAL A 303 -44.37 5.85 1.68
CA VAL A 303 -43.61 5.02 2.62
C VAL A 303 -44.46 3.85 3.08
N TYR A 304 -43.91 2.66 2.94
CA TYR A 304 -44.53 1.39 3.29
C TYR A 304 -43.69 0.66 4.32
N SER A 305 -44.36 0.02 5.28
CA SER A 305 -43.71 -0.92 6.20
C SER A 305 -43.18 -2.14 5.45
N TYR A 306 -42.29 -2.88 6.12
CA TYR A 306 -41.81 -4.20 5.67
C TYR A 306 -42.93 -5.22 5.39
N THR A 307 -44.18 -4.99 5.82
CA THR A 307 -45.34 -5.85 5.53
C THR A 307 -46.16 -5.42 4.31
N GLY A 308 -45.79 -4.34 3.64
CA GLY A 308 -46.57 -3.75 2.54
C GLY A 308 -47.74 -2.88 3.02
N THR A 309 -47.86 -2.63 4.32
CA THR A 309 -48.82 -1.63 4.84
C THR A 309 -48.29 -0.23 4.59
N LYS A 310 -49.07 0.62 3.90
CA LYS A 310 -48.76 2.05 3.73
C LYS A 310 -48.72 2.74 5.10
N LEU A 311 -47.56 3.30 5.45
CA LEU A 311 -47.38 4.07 6.69
C LEU A 311 -47.91 5.48 6.50
N PHE A 312 -47.42 6.16 5.47
CA PHE A 312 -47.89 7.47 5.06
C PHE A 312 -47.63 7.73 3.57
N SER A 313 -48.28 8.74 3.03
CA SER A 313 -47.78 9.44 1.86
C SER A 313 -47.87 10.94 2.07
N LYS A 314 -46.95 11.67 1.43
CA LYS A 314 -46.95 13.13 1.45
C LYS A 314 -46.99 13.59 0.03
N CYS A 315 -48.13 14.17 -0.31
CA CYS A 315 -48.29 14.78 -1.60
C CYS A 315 -48.32 16.29 -1.48
N GLU A 316 -47.64 16.93 -2.41
CA GLU A 316 -47.59 18.37 -2.55
C GLU A 316 -48.52 18.75 -3.71
N ALA A 317 -49.77 19.07 -3.35
CA ALA A 317 -50.74 19.68 -4.23
C ALA A 317 -51.15 21.05 -3.68
N PRO A 318 -51.52 22.02 -4.54
CA PRO A 318 -51.96 23.31 -4.06
C PRO A 318 -53.23 23.18 -3.21
N THR A 319 -53.26 23.98 -2.13
CA THR A 319 -54.31 24.08 -1.10
C THR A 319 -55.75 24.29 -1.58
N ILE A 320 -55.97 24.49 -2.89
CA ILE A 320 -57.28 24.80 -3.47
C ILE A 320 -58.07 23.51 -3.80
N ILE A 321 -57.42 22.36 -3.85
CA ILE A 321 -58.07 21.07 -4.15
C ILE A 321 -58.01 20.21 -2.89
N SER A 322 -59.13 20.09 -2.17
CA SER A 322 -59.24 19.26 -0.95
C SER A 322 -59.34 17.75 -1.24
N SER A 323 -58.89 17.34 -2.42
CA SER A 323 -59.02 16.00 -2.95
C SER A 323 -57.58 15.53 -3.23
N GLY A 324 -57.25 14.29 -2.87
CA GLY A 324 -55.86 13.81 -2.85
C GLY A 324 -55.20 13.93 -4.24
N CYS A 325 -53.87 13.78 -4.30
CA CYS A 325 -53.13 13.95 -5.56
C CYS A 325 -53.52 13.03 -6.71
N ASN A 326 -54.26 11.97 -6.39
CA ASN A 326 -54.84 11.06 -7.37
C ASN A 326 -56.03 11.64 -8.14
N ASP A 327 -56.55 12.82 -7.80
CA ASP A 327 -57.78 13.36 -8.42
C ASP A 327 -57.55 14.21 -9.69
N GLY A 328 -56.30 14.40 -10.12
CA GLY A 328 -55.97 14.98 -11.44
C GLY A 328 -56.52 16.39 -11.70
N GLY A 329 -56.89 17.13 -10.66
CA GLY A 329 -57.44 18.48 -10.77
C GLY A 329 -56.37 19.47 -11.21
N GLY A 330 -56.54 20.06 -12.40
CA GLY A 330 -55.60 20.98 -13.03
C GLY A 330 -55.24 22.20 -12.17
N SER A 331 -54.05 22.13 -11.57
CA SER A 331 -53.35 23.24 -10.92
C SER A 331 -52.56 24.06 -11.95
N ILE A 332 -52.36 25.35 -11.69
CA ILE A 332 -51.42 26.21 -12.44
C ILE A 332 -49.96 26.05 -11.98
N ASN A 333 -49.74 25.59 -10.75
CA ASN A 333 -48.42 25.37 -10.19
C ASN A 333 -48.05 23.89 -10.37
N LYS A 334 -46.85 23.66 -10.91
CA LYS A 334 -46.34 22.34 -11.25
C LYS A 334 -45.21 21.98 -10.26
N TRP A 335 -45.06 20.71 -9.88
CA TRP A 335 -44.09 20.29 -8.88
C TRP A 335 -43.16 19.20 -9.41
N GLU A 336 -41.85 19.47 -9.42
CA GLU A 336 -40.80 18.47 -9.67
C GLU A 336 -40.16 18.01 -8.34
N GLY A 337 -39.45 16.89 -8.33
CA GLY A 337 -38.69 16.47 -7.15
C GLY A 337 -37.70 15.33 -7.43
N THR A 338 -36.97 14.92 -6.38
CA THR A 338 -35.93 13.88 -6.47
C THR A 338 -36.37 12.51 -6.01
N ASN A 339 -35.57 11.50 -6.36
CA ASN A 339 -35.54 10.25 -5.59
C ASN A 339 -35.42 10.58 -4.09
N PRO A 340 -36.12 9.85 -3.22
CA PRO A 340 -35.89 10.02 -1.81
C PRO A 340 -34.48 9.53 -1.47
N PHE A 341 -33.93 10.08 -0.40
CA PHE A 341 -32.62 9.70 0.14
C PHE A 341 -32.70 9.70 1.66
N VAL A 342 -31.78 8.98 2.28
CA VAL A 342 -31.78 8.76 3.73
C VAL A 342 -30.90 9.80 4.40
N LEU A 343 -31.33 10.33 5.54
CA LEU A 343 -30.53 11.26 6.34
C LEU A 343 -31.06 11.29 7.77
N ASP A 344 -30.22 11.12 8.79
CA ASP A 344 -30.57 11.45 10.18
C ASP A 344 -30.50 12.98 10.34
N TYR A 345 -31.58 13.67 9.96
CA TYR A 345 -31.59 15.14 9.87
C TYR A 345 -31.57 15.79 11.25
N ASP A 346 -32.30 15.21 12.22
CA ASP A 346 -32.43 15.76 13.57
C ASP A 346 -31.38 15.22 14.57
N LYS A 347 -30.48 14.34 14.11
CA LYS A 347 -29.35 13.76 14.85
C LYS A 347 -29.78 12.94 16.05
N ASN A 348 -30.92 12.26 15.95
CA ASN A 348 -31.44 11.42 17.01
C ASN A 348 -30.90 9.96 16.95
N GLY A 349 -30.12 9.62 15.92
CA GLY A 349 -29.58 8.29 15.67
C GLY A 349 -30.55 7.34 14.95
N ILE A 350 -31.61 7.87 14.35
CA ILE A 350 -32.60 7.17 13.55
C ILE A 350 -32.60 7.82 12.17
N ASP A 351 -32.60 7.00 11.14
CA ASP A 351 -32.64 7.49 9.77
C ASP A 351 -34.00 8.15 9.47
N ASP A 352 -33.99 9.28 8.75
CA ASP A 352 -35.19 9.89 8.19
C ASP A 352 -35.22 9.74 6.67
N ILE A 353 -36.41 9.91 6.08
CA ILE A 353 -36.56 9.96 4.63
C ILE A 353 -36.69 11.41 4.17
N CYS A 354 -35.78 11.82 3.30
CA CYS A 354 -35.74 13.16 2.74
C CYS A 354 -35.96 13.12 1.23
N PHE A 355 -36.51 14.19 0.67
CA PHE A 355 -36.51 14.44 -0.77
C PHE A 355 -36.54 15.94 -1.04
N ILE A 356 -36.04 16.35 -2.21
CA ILE A 356 -36.14 17.74 -2.66
C ILE A 356 -37.34 17.84 -3.59
N LYS A 357 -38.10 18.91 -3.43
CA LYS A 357 -39.22 19.29 -4.31
C LYS A 357 -39.05 20.71 -4.81
N ASP A 358 -39.69 21.01 -5.94
CA ASP A 358 -39.60 22.30 -6.60
C ASP A 358 -40.95 22.73 -7.17
N GLU A 359 -41.47 23.86 -6.70
CA GLU A 359 -42.67 24.50 -7.24
C GLU A 359 -42.30 25.37 -8.44
N LYS A 360 -42.98 25.13 -9.56
CA LYS A 360 -42.77 25.84 -10.81
C LYS A 360 -44.00 26.63 -11.19
N SER A 361 -43.81 27.93 -11.45
CA SER A 361 -44.82 28.80 -12.08
C SER A 361 -44.39 29.17 -13.50
N GLY A 362 -44.97 28.48 -14.49
CA GLY A 362 -44.57 28.66 -15.88
C GLY A 362 -43.23 28.00 -16.20
N VAL A 363 -42.22 28.78 -16.59
CA VAL A 363 -40.86 28.28 -16.94
C VAL A 363 -39.82 28.53 -15.85
N SER A 364 -40.12 29.37 -14.86
CA SER A 364 -39.24 29.65 -13.71
C SER A 364 -39.56 28.74 -12.54
N PHE A 365 -38.53 28.23 -11.90
CA PHE A 365 -38.65 27.63 -10.58
C PHE A 365 -38.90 28.75 -9.57
N ASP A 366 -39.93 28.59 -8.75
CA ASP A 366 -40.37 29.62 -7.81
C ASP A 366 -40.00 29.24 -6.37
N TYR A 367 -39.92 27.93 -6.07
CA TYR A 367 -39.70 27.47 -4.71
C TYR A 367 -39.15 26.03 -4.65
N MET A 368 -37.84 25.91 -4.47
CA MET A 368 -37.20 24.63 -4.17
C MET A 368 -37.07 24.43 -2.65
N ALA A 369 -37.42 23.24 -2.15
CA ALA A 369 -37.34 22.90 -0.74
C ALA A 369 -36.93 21.45 -0.49
N LEU A 370 -36.07 21.25 0.52
CA LEU A 370 -35.78 19.98 1.14
C LEU A 370 -36.84 19.67 2.20
N ASN A 371 -37.48 18.51 2.09
CA ASN A 371 -38.45 18.02 3.07
C ASN A 371 -37.97 16.68 3.64
N CYS A 372 -38.00 16.54 4.96
CA CYS A 372 -37.66 15.29 5.65
C CYS A 372 -38.80 14.83 6.57
N TYR A 373 -39.00 13.53 6.64
CA TYR A 373 -40.08 12.90 7.41
C TYR A 373 -39.56 11.71 8.21
N ASN A 374 -40.09 11.57 9.43
CA ASN A 374 -39.81 10.41 10.29
C ASN A 374 -40.78 9.24 9.99
N TYR A 375 -40.65 8.13 10.72
CA TYR A 375 -41.54 6.96 10.62
C TYR A 375 -43.05 7.25 10.69
N SER A 376 -43.46 8.23 11.51
CA SER A 376 -44.88 8.59 11.68
C SER A 376 -45.41 9.44 10.51
N GLY A 377 -44.53 9.85 9.59
CA GLY A 377 -44.83 10.80 8.54
C GLY A 377 -44.93 12.23 9.06
N ASP A 378 -44.39 12.55 10.23
CA ASP A 378 -44.32 13.94 10.67
C ASP A 378 -43.22 14.66 9.87
N GLU A 379 -43.51 15.88 9.38
CA GLU A 379 -42.50 16.73 8.74
C GLU A 379 -41.57 17.26 9.83
N ILE A 380 -40.34 16.75 9.87
CA ILE A 380 -39.32 17.18 10.85
C ILE A 380 -38.45 18.32 10.29
N ALA A 381 -38.40 18.46 8.96
CA ALA A 381 -37.67 19.52 8.29
C ALA A 381 -38.39 19.99 7.02
N LYS A 382 -38.41 21.31 6.82
CA LYS A 382 -38.78 21.98 5.57
C LYS A 382 -37.86 23.17 5.35
N VAL A 383 -36.93 23.03 4.43
CA VAL A 383 -35.83 23.97 4.23
C VAL A 383 -35.85 24.49 2.81
N ASN A 384 -35.98 25.80 2.64
CA ASN A 384 -35.96 26.43 1.32
C ASN A 384 -34.52 26.45 0.79
N LEU A 385 -34.33 25.98 -0.44
CA LEU A 385 -33.05 26.08 -1.13
C LEU A 385 -33.01 27.41 -1.88
N THR A 386 -31.96 28.20 -1.65
CA THR A 386 -31.95 29.65 -1.98
C THR A 386 -31.81 30.01 -3.47
N ASP A 387 -31.52 29.05 -4.35
CA ASP A 387 -31.34 29.30 -5.78
C ASP A 387 -32.46 28.65 -6.61
N ILE A 388 -33.13 29.47 -7.41
CA ILE A 388 -34.24 29.10 -8.28
C ILE A 388 -33.79 28.64 -9.68
N GLN A 389 -32.50 28.40 -9.91
CA GLN A 389 -32.00 27.90 -11.20
C GLN A 389 -31.51 26.46 -11.17
N ASP A 390 -31.36 25.88 -9.98
CA ASP A 390 -30.91 24.51 -9.79
C ASP A 390 -32.09 23.56 -9.98
N GLY A 391 -32.11 22.88 -11.13
CA GLY A 391 -33.23 22.04 -11.51
C GLY A 391 -33.23 20.72 -10.74
N VAL A 392 -34.36 20.35 -10.15
CA VAL A 392 -34.53 19.11 -9.36
C VAL A 392 -34.77 17.88 -10.26
N LYS A 393 -33.99 17.76 -11.33
CA LYS A 393 -34.16 16.72 -12.36
C LYS A 393 -33.28 15.51 -12.06
N GLY A 394 -33.77 14.61 -11.21
CA GLY A 394 -33.14 13.31 -10.97
C GLY A 394 -32.93 12.99 -9.50
N THR A 395 -31.76 12.51 -9.13
CA THR A 395 -31.42 12.15 -7.74
C THR A 395 -30.71 13.30 -7.04
N ALA A 396 -31.04 13.52 -5.77
CA ALA A 396 -30.14 14.18 -4.83
C ALA A 396 -29.38 13.10 -4.04
N MET A 397 -28.24 13.48 -3.48
CA MET A 397 -27.52 12.65 -2.53
C MET A 397 -27.07 13.45 -1.32
N ALA A 398 -26.79 12.77 -0.21
CA ALA A 398 -26.26 13.40 0.99
C ALA A 398 -24.83 12.94 1.28
N ALA A 399 -23.91 13.87 1.52
CA ALA A 399 -22.51 13.58 1.85
C ALA A 399 -21.89 14.74 2.64
N ASP A 400 -20.99 14.47 3.58
CA ASP A 400 -20.21 15.54 4.23
C ASP A 400 -19.16 16.04 3.24
N MET A 401 -19.39 17.20 2.63
CA MET A 401 -18.58 17.78 1.56
C MET A 401 -17.73 18.95 2.02
N ASN A 402 -17.83 19.36 3.29
CA ASN A 402 -17.10 20.49 3.85
C ASN A 402 -16.26 20.14 5.11
N ASN A 403 -16.32 18.87 5.56
CA ASN A 403 -15.67 18.31 6.74
C ASN A 403 -16.11 18.98 8.06
N ASP A 404 -17.40 19.24 8.22
CA ASP A 404 -17.99 19.71 9.48
C ASP A 404 -18.72 18.62 10.29
N GLY A 405 -18.78 17.40 9.75
CA GLY A 405 -19.45 16.25 10.35
C GLY A 405 -20.96 16.19 10.09
N GLU A 406 -21.53 17.17 9.38
CA GLU A 406 -22.89 17.15 8.85
C GLU A 406 -22.87 16.78 7.36
N LYS A 407 -23.89 16.07 6.88
CA LYS A 407 -24.02 15.77 5.45
C LYS A 407 -24.65 16.97 4.75
N GLU A 408 -24.01 17.47 3.70
CA GLU A 408 -24.58 18.37 2.72
C GLU A 408 -25.50 17.65 1.74
N ILE A 409 -26.37 18.40 1.09
CA ILE A 409 -27.23 17.96 0.00
C ILE A 409 -26.57 18.33 -1.33
N ILE A 410 -26.25 17.32 -2.11
CA ILE A 410 -25.67 17.45 -3.45
C ILE A 410 -26.80 17.31 -4.46
N THR A 411 -27.04 18.37 -5.21
CA THR A 411 -28.02 18.44 -6.29
C THR A 411 -27.32 18.47 -7.64
N LEU A 412 -28.12 18.69 -8.68
CA LEU A 412 -27.63 18.79 -10.03
C LEU A 412 -26.59 19.90 -10.23
N ASP A 413 -26.83 21.07 -9.66
CA ASP A 413 -26.00 22.23 -9.92
C ASP A 413 -25.19 22.69 -8.70
N LYS A 414 -25.50 22.19 -7.50
CA LYS A 414 -25.00 22.76 -6.24
C LYS A 414 -24.81 21.74 -5.12
N ILE A 415 -23.97 22.13 -4.16
CA ILE A 415 -23.89 21.53 -2.83
C ILE A 415 -24.52 22.52 -1.84
N TYR A 416 -25.50 22.07 -1.06
CA TYR A 416 -26.18 22.86 -0.03
C TYR A 416 -25.91 22.33 1.37
N LEU A 417 -25.72 23.26 2.31
CA LEU A 417 -25.89 22.95 3.74
C LEU A 417 -27.34 22.53 4.02
N LEU A 418 -27.56 21.81 5.12
CA LEU A 418 -28.89 21.42 5.60
C LEU A 418 -29.83 22.61 5.91
N ASN A 419 -29.31 23.84 5.94
CA ASN A 419 -30.10 25.07 6.07
C ASN A 419 -30.50 25.71 4.72
N GLY A 420 -30.13 25.08 3.58
CA GLY A 420 -30.48 25.50 2.22
C GLY A 420 -29.55 26.54 1.60
N THR A 421 -28.44 26.86 2.26
CA THR A 421 -27.38 27.73 1.73
C THR A 421 -26.44 26.94 0.81
N PRO A 422 -26.23 27.36 -0.46
CA PRO A 422 -25.28 26.71 -1.34
C PRO A 422 -23.85 27.05 -0.92
N ILE A 423 -23.00 26.04 -0.79
CA ILE A 423 -21.56 26.21 -0.53
C ILE A 423 -20.74 26.10 -1.80
N PHE A 424 -21.18 25.31 -2.77
CA PHE A 424 -20.49 25.11 -4.05
C PHE A 424 -21.50 25.10 -5.20
N THR A 425 -21.09 25.58 -6.38
CA THR A 425 -21.95 25.67 -7.57
C THR A 425 -21.17 25.20 -8.79
N TYR A 426 -21.74 24.24 -9.49
CA TYR A 426 -21.26 23.64 -10.72
C TYR A 426 -22.41 23.63 -11.72
N PRO A 427 -22.41 24.44 -12.79
CA PRO A 427 -23.49 24.41 -13.76
C PRO A 427 -23.37 23.13 -14.61
N LEU A 428 -24.14 22.11 -14.26
CA LEU A 428 -24.16 20.82 -14.94
C LEU A 428 -25.55 20.64 -15.54
N ASN A 429 -25.61 20.50 -16.86
CA ASN A 429 -26.90 20.28 -17.50
C ASN A 429 -27.40 18.87 -17.16
N VAL A 430 -28.33 18.79 -16.21
CA VAL A 430 -29.24 17.68 -15.83
C VAL A 430 -28.55 16.30 -15.71
N SER A 431 -28.09 15.76 -14.57
CA SER A 431 -27.61 14.37 -14.36
C SER A 431 -27.23 14.11 -12.89
N HIS A 432 -26.89 12.85 -12.57
CA HIS A 432 -26.57 12.38 -11.22
C HIS A 432 -25.08 12.63 -10.87
N PRO A 433 -24.75 13.60 -10.00
CA PRO A 433 -23.41 13.70 -9.45
C PRO A 433 -23.16 12.54 -8.48
N VAL A 434 -21.89 12.19 -8.29
CA VAL A 434 -21.49 11.24 -7.26
C VAL A 434 -20.31 11.81 -6.46
N ALA A 435 -20.44 11.79 -5.14
CA ALA A 435 -19.38 12.20 -4.22
C ALA A 435 -18.45 11.02 -3.91
N VAL A 436 -17.14 11.18 -4.14
CA VAL A 436 -16.16 10.07 -4.16
C VAL A 436 -14.74 10.51 -3.96
N ASP A 437 -13.94 9.75 -3.20
CA ASP A 437 -12.48 9.89 -3.27
C ASP A 437 -11.95 9.22 -4.54
N ILE A 438 -11.64 10.02 -5.55
CA ILE A 438 -11.15 9.56 -6.85
C ILE A 438 -9.62 9.51 -6.84
N ASP A 439 -8.97 10.46 -6.17
CA ASP A 439 -7.53 10.65 -6.25
C ASP A 439 -6.71 10.00 -5.11
N GLY A 440 -7.38 9.37 -4.15
CA GLY A 440 -6.81 8.60 -3.05
C GLY A 440 -6.35 9.46 -1.87
N ASN A 441 -6.84 10.70 -1.76
CA ASN A 441 -6.48 11.64 -0.70
C ASN A 441 -7.31 11.49 0.60
N ASN A 442 -8.32 10.61 0.61
CA ASN A 442 -9.38 10.44 1.63
C ASN A 442 -10.38 11.59 1.73
N GLY A 443 -10.38 12.47 0.74
CA GLY A 443 -11.32 13.55 0.54
C GLY A 443 -12.43 13.12 -0.42
N LEU A 444 -13.69 13.48 -0.16
CA LEU A 444 -14.74 13.29 -1.15
C LEU A 444 -14.61 14.34 -2.25
N ASP A 445 -14.28 13.90 -3.46
CA ASP A 445 -14.41 14.62 -4.73
C ASP A 445 -15.84 14.55 -5.27
N LEU A 446 -16.07 15.16 -6.43
CA LEU A 446 -17.35 15.12 -7.14
C LEU A 446 -17.14 14.70 -8.60
N ILE A 447 -17.74 13.60 -9.03
CA ILE A 447 -17.80 13.19 -10.43
C ILE A 447 -19.20 13.33 -11.00
N TRP A 448 -19.27 13.61 -12.30
CA TRP A 448 -20.50 13.72 -13.03
C TRP A 448 -20.35 13.25 -14.47
N THR A 449 -21.39 12.63 -15.02
CA THR A 449 -21.44 12.23 -16.43
C THR A 449 -22.85 12.36 -17.00
N ARG A 450 -22.96 12.82 -18.26
CA ARG A 450 -24.16 12.72 -19.09
C ARG A 450 -23.92 12.97 -20.57
N ASN A 451 -24.73 12.35 -21.43
CA ASN A 451 -24.71 12.54 -22.87
C ASN A 451 -23.28 12.31 -23.40
N TYR A 452 -22.60 13.38 -23.78
CA TYR A 452 -21.24 13.36 -24.29
C TYR A 452 -20.26 14.01 -23.32
N GLN A 453 -20.62 14.29 -22.07
CA GLN A 453 -19.73 15.00 -21.15
C GLN A 453 -19.51 14.22 -19.84
N THR A 454 -18.27 14.22 -19.37
CA THR A 454 -17.88 13.77 -18.03
C THR A 454 -17.04 14.86 -17.38
N LYS A 455 -17.29 15.13 -16.10
CA LYS A 455 -16.56 16.12 -15.31
C LYS A 455 -16.17 15.57 -13.95
N VAL A 456 -15.02 16.01 -13.48
CA VAL A 456 -14.48 15.68 -12.17
C VAL A 456 -14.08 16.97 -11.47
N PHE A 457 -14.54 17.16 -10.24
CA PHE A 457 -14.10 18.20 -9.33
C PHE A 457 -13.36 17.52 -8.19
N LEU A 458 -12.02 17.56 -8.21
CA LEU A 458 -11.23 17.05 -7.10
C LEU A 458 -11.27 18.05 -5.97
N ASP A 459 -11.51 17.56 -4.76
CA ASP A 459 -11.43 18.35 -3.55
C ASP A 459 -9.98 18.77 -3.28
N ASN A 460 -9.80 19.70 -2.35
CA ASN A 460 -8.47 20.25 -2.08
C ASN A 460 -7.80 19.60 -0.87
N PHE A 461 -8.27 18.43 -0.41
CA PHE A 461 -7.64 17.74 0.70
C PHE A 461 -6.27 17.23 0.27
N ASN A 462 -5.22 17.66 0.95
CA ASN A 462 -3.86 17.14 0.69
C ASN A 462 -3.32 17.25 -0.75
N TYR A 463 -3.80 18.20 -1.55
CA TYR A 463 -2.91 18.83 -2.55
C TYR A 463 -1.90 19.74 -1.84
N SER A 464 -1.20 19.17 -0.87
CA SER A 464 -0.03 19.82 -0.29
C SER A 464 1.12 19.69 -1.25
N VAL A 465 1.91 20.74 -1.26
CA VAL A 465 3.27 20.68 -1.71
C VAL A 465 4.10 20.19 -0.53
N ASP A 466 5.03 19.29 -0.78
CA ASP A 466 6.05 18.94 0.19
C ASP A 466 7.36 18.74 -0.55
N LEU A 467 8.13 19.81 -0.66
CA LEU A 467 9.43 19.78 -1.30
C LEU A 467 10.45 19.24 -0.31
N SER A 468 11.42 18.45 -0.77
CA SER A 468 12.46 17.96 0.11
C SER A 468 13.79 17.79 -0.59
N VAL A 469 14.86 17.94 0.19
CA VAL A 469 16.23 17.65 -0.22
C VAL A 469 17.00 17.10 0.98
N ASN A 470 17.67 15.96 0.81
CA ASN A 470 18.52 15.37 1.86
C ASN A 470 20.01 15.58 1.58
N ALA A 471 20.86 15.42 2.60
CA ALA A 471 22.31 15.50 2.42
C ALA A 471 22.83 14.47 1.41
N ASP A 472 22.20 13.30 1.32
CA ASP A 472 22.54 12.27 0.33
C ASP A 472 22.10 12.61 -1.09
N ASP A 473 21.10 13.49 -1.24
CA ASP A 473 20.63 13.99 -2.53
C ASP A 473 21.61 15.02 -3.15
N ILE A 474 22.54 15.56 -2.35
CA ILE A 474 23.58 16.49 -2.79
C ILE A 474 24.82 15.71 -3.28
N ILE A 475 25.18 15.92 -4.54
CA ILE A 475 26.30 15.23 -5.21
C ILE A 475 27.31 16.26 -5.67
N PHE A 476 28.59 16.00 -5.38
CA PHE A 476 29.70 16.83 -5.84
C PHE A 476 30.34 16.21 -7.08
N THR A 477 30.53 17.00 -8.13
CA THR A 477 31.28 16.65 -9.33
C THR A 477 32.23 17.79 -9.67
N LYS A 478 33.53 17.56 -9.82
CA LYS A 478 34.54 18.60 -10.03
C LYS A 478 34.55 18.93 -11.50
N PHE A 479 34.27 20.18 -11.79
CA PHE A 479 34.37 20.70 -13.13
C PHE A 479 35.82 21.09 -13.46
N ASN A 480 36.52 21.67 -12.49
CA ASN A 480 37.96 21.91 -12.54
C ASN A 480 38.54 22.03 -11.12
N LYS A 481 39.85 22.28 -11.00
CA LYS A 481 40.53 22.38 -9.71
C LYS A 481 39.96 23.41 -8.73
N THR A 482 39.26 24.42 -9.23
CA THR A 482 38.73 25.52 -8.43
C THR A 482 37.21 25.57 -8.39
N HIS A 483 36.50 24.81 -9.23
CA HIS A 483 35.04 24.82 -9.32
C HIS A 483 34.49 23.39 -9.33
N ILE A 484 33.52 23.15 -8.45
CA ILE A 484 32.78 21.92 -8.28
C ILE A 484 31.36 22.16 -8.79
N ASN A 485 30.94 21.39 -9.78
CA ASN A 485 29.53 21.21 -10.11
C ASN A 485 28.82 20.46 -8.98
N VAL A 486 28.02 21.18 -8.21
CA VAL A 486 27.14 20.63 -7.19
C VAL A 486 25.80 20.34 -7.84
N SER A 487 25.38 19.08 -7.80
CA SER A 487 24.05 18.64 -8.23
C SER A 487 23.21 18.29 -7.01
N ALA A 488 21.91 18.53 -7.08
CA ALA A 488 20.98 18.13 -6.03
C ALA A 488 19.68 17.59 -6.62
N LEU A 489 19.19 16.48 -6.08
CA LEU A 489 17.87 15.94 -6.37
C LEU A 489 16.85 16.57 -5.43
N ILE A 490 15.99 17.41 -5.98
CA ILE A 490 14.85 17.99 -5.29
C ILE A 490 13.66 17.06 -5.52
N LYS A 491 12.97 16.69 -4.46
CA LYS A 491 11.79 15.83 -4.49
C LYS A 491 10.57 16.67 -4.17
N ASN A 492 9.44 16.35 -4.79
CA ASN A 492 8.13 16.78 -4.31
C ASN A 492 7.45 15.51 -3.82
N ILE A 493 7.40 15.31 -2.50
CA ILE A 493 6.71 14.19 -1.86
C ILE A 493 5.22 14.50 -1.61
N GLY A 494 4.79 15.73 -1.95
CA GLY A 494 3.40 16.16 -1.94
C GLY A 494 2.62 15.77 -3.21
N GLN A 495 1.29 15.88 -3.14
CA GLN A 495 0.37 15.48 -4.21
C GLN A 495 0.05 16.60 -5.20
N ALA A 496 0.44 17.85 -4.91
CA ALA A 496 0.28 18.97 -5.84
C ALA A 496 1.49 19.15 -6.77
N GLU A 497 1.25 19.38 -8.06
CA GLU A 497 2.29 19.92 -8.94
C GLU A 497 2.57 21.38 -8.58
N VAL A 498 3.85 21.75 -8.55
CA VAL A 498 4.26 23.12 -8.25
C VAL A 498 5.14 23.66 -9.33
N ASN A 499 4.81 24.90 -9.71
CA ASN A 499 5.52 25.66 -10.70
C ASN A 499 6.29 26.79 -10.04
N ASN A 500 7.40 27.19 -10.65
CA ASN A 500 8.25 28.29 -10.21
C ASN A 500 8.88 28.10 -8.82
N ILE A 501 9.14 26.85 -8.41
CA ILE A 501 9.87 26.55 -7.19
C ILE A 501 11.23 27.23 -7.25
N ARG A 502 11.52 28.12 -6.30
CA ARG A 502 12.81 28.79 -6.22
C ARG A 502 13.75 27.97 -5.37
N THR A 503 14.83 27.48 -5.97
CA THR A 503 15.83 26.66 -5.27
C THR A 503 17.18 27.35 -5.31
N ILE A 504 17.94 27.26 -4.23
CA ILE A 504 19.29 27.82 -4.12
C ILE A 504 20.30 26.73 -3.77
N ILE A 505 21.44 26.74 -4.46
CA ILE A 505 22.65 26.03 -4.05
C ILE A 505 23.64 27.11 -3.58
N TYR A 506 24.12 27.04 -2.35
CA TYR A 506 25.07 28.02 -1.80
C TYR A 506 26.25 27.38 -1.06
N ASN A 507 27.47 27.91 -1.30
CA ASN A 507 28.66 27.63 -0.50
C ASN A 507 28.59 28.45 0.80
N THR A 508 28.60 27.77 1.95
CA THR A 508 28.32 28.41 3.25
C THR A 508 29.46 29.30 3.74
N GLU A 509 30.67 29.10 3.24
CA GLU A 509 31.87 29.82 3.65
C GLU A 509 32.18 31.01 2.72
N THR A 510 31.94 30.87 1.41
CA THR A 510 32.24 31.95 0.44
C THR A 510 31.03 32.80 0.09
N LEU A 511 29.82 32.33 0.43
CA LEU A 511 28.53 32.92 0.05
C LEU A 511 28.25 32.92 -1.47
N GLU A 512 29.08 32.24 -2.26
CA GLU A 512 28.82 32.00 -3.68
C GLU A 512 27.56 31.13 -3.82
N ASN A 513 26.62 31.55 -4.67
CA ASN A 513 25.35 30.87 -4.83
C ASN A 513 24.82 30.90 -6.25
N LYS A 514 23.89 29.97 -6.54
CA LYS A 514 23.13 29.91 -7.78
C LYS A 514 21.68 29.59 -7.45
N THR A 515 20.77 30.37 -8.02
CA THR A 515 19.33 30.16 -7.90
C THR A 515 18.76 29.52 -9.16
N PHE A 516 17.73 28.71 -8.99
CA PHE A 516 16.99 28.00 -10.03
C PHE A 516 15.50 28.28 -9.87
N SER A 517 14.77 28.22 -10.97
CA SER A 517 13.31 28.12 -10.97
C SER A 517 12.96 26.83 -11.70
N LEU A 518 12.16 25.99 -11.04
CA LEU A 518 11.84 24.65 -11.53
C LEU A 518 10.37 24.30 -11.28
N ASN A 519 9.88 23.37 -12.07
CA ASN A 519 8.54 22.81 -11.92
C ASN A 519 8.69 21.33 -11.58
N ILE A 520 8.10 20.89 -10.48
CA ILE A 520 8.11 19.48 -10.09
C ILE A 520 6.67 19.00 -10.05
N ARG A 521 6.40 17.95 -10.82
CA ARG A 521 5.12 17.24 -10.81
C ARG A 521 4.87 16.59 -9.45
N ARG A 522 3.62 16.24 -9.15
CA ARG A 522 3.23 15.41 -8.00
C ARG A 522 4.10 14.15 -7.88
N ASN A 523 4.55 13.81 -6.68
CA ASN A 523 5.47 12.68 -6.41
C ASN A 523 6.70 12.66 -7.35
N GLY A 524 7.09 13.83 -7.86
CA GLY A 524 8.10 13.99 -8.88
C GLY A 524 9.45 14.32 -8.28
N ASN A 525 10.46 14.35 -9.13
CA ASN A 525 11.77 14.85 -8.77
C ASN A 525 12.34 15.73 -9.88
N ALA A 526 13.20 16.66 -9.50
CA ALA A 526 13.97 17.49 -10.41
C ALA A 526 15.42 17.53 -9.94
N THR A 527 16.35 17.45 -10.88
CA THR A 527 17.77 17.63 -10.58
C THR A 527 18.19 19.04 -10.97
N ILE A 528 18.79 19.77 -10.04
CA ILE A 528 19.47 21.04 -10.31
C ILE A 528 20.97 20.88 -10.24
N SER A 529 21.72 21.78 -10.86
CA SER A 529 23.19 21.73 -10.86
C SER A 529 23.83 23.11 -11.02
N ALA A 530 24.80 23.43 -10.17
CA ALA A 530 25.54 24.69 -10.16
C ALA A 530 27.04 24.48 -10.06
N LEU A 531 27.82 25.26 -10.80
CA LEU A 531 29.26 25.37 -10.60
C LEU A 531 29.55 26.34 -9.44
N LEU A 532 30.16 25.85 -8.37
CA LEU A 532 30.59 26.64 -7.21
C LEU A 532 32.08 26.47 -6.96
N GLY A 533 32.76 27.53 -6.53
CA GLY A 533 34.11 27.43 -6.00
C GLY A 533 34.13 26.80 -4.62
N LEU A 534 34.55 25.55 -4.50
CA LEU A 534 34.66 24.83 -3.22
C LEU A 534 36.11 24.42 -2.93
N LYS A 535 36.50 24.55 -1.66
CA LYS A 535 37.70 23.96 -1.08
C LYS A 535 37.30 22.82 -0.17
N GLU A 536 38.22 21.89 0.07
CA GLU A 536 38.04 20.80 1.03
C GLU A 536 37.52 21.33 2.38
N SER A 537 36.56 20.58 2.95
CA SER A 537 35.84 20.89 4.19
C SER A 537 34.89 22.09 4.16
N GLN A 538 34.70 22.74 3.02
CA GLN A 538 33.62 23.71 2.86
C GLN A 538 32.28 23.00 2.71
N LYS A 539 31.21 23.63 3.17
CA LYS A 539 29.86 23.06 3.13
C LYS A 539 29.01 23.73 2.07
N VAL A 540 28.14 22.93 1.47
CA VAL A 540 27.10 23.41 0.56
C VAL A 540 25.74 23.19 1.20
N LEU A 541 24.95 24.25 1.28
CA LEU A 541 23.52 24.11 1.51
C LEU A 541 22.82 24.07 0.16
N VAL A 542 21.86 23.17 0.04
CA VAL A 542 20.79 23.26 -0.94
C VAL A 542 19.51 23.53 -0.19
N SER A 543 18.78 24.57 -0.60
CA SER A 543 17.46 24.88 -0.07
C SER A 543 16.46 25.04 -1.20
N VAL A 544 15.37 24.29 -1.11
CA VAL A 544 14.19 24.39 -1.96
C VAL A 544 13.17 25.31 -1.27
N ASP A 545 12.40 26.04 -2.07
CA ASP A 545 11.52 27.13 -1.65
C ASP A 545 12.16 28.07 -0.62
N PHE A 546 13.40 28.52 -0.91
CA PHE A 546 14.23 29.23 0.08
C PHE A 546 13.67 30.61 0.52
N ASP A 547 12.70 31.11 -0.22
CA ASP A 547 11.94 32.34 0.00
C ASP A 547 10.58 32.11 0.67
N ASN A 548 10.19 30.85 0.85
CA ASN A 548 8.96 30.43 1.52
C ASN A 548 7.69 31.03 0.86
N GLU A 549 7.68 31.10 -0.48
CA GLU A 549 6.52 31.59 -1.26
C GLU A 549 5.51 30.47 -1.55
N ILE A 550 5.92 29.20 -1.41
CA ILE A 550 5.05 28.04 -1.59
C ILE A 550 4.59 27.58 -0.21
N ASN A 551 3.28 27.32 -0.08
CA ASN A 551 2.72 26.82 1.17
C ASN A 551 2.83 25.29 1.19
N GLU A 552 3.68 24.76 2.07
CA GLU A 552 4.04 23.33 2.12
C GLU A 552 3.58 22.65 3.41
N THR A 553 3.53 21.32 3.44
CA THR A 553 3.19 20.56 4.66
C THR A 553 4.34 20.45 5.65
N ASP A 554 5.58 20.35 5.15
CA ASP A 554 6.79 20.32 5.97
C ASP A 554 7.84 21.25 5.34
N GLU A 555 8.15 22.36 6.00
CA GLU A 555 9.22 23.26 5.56
C GLU A 555 10.59 22.86 6.14
N THR A 556 10.66 21.88 7.04
CA THR A 556 11.89 21.53 7.77
C THR A 556 12.84 20.66 6.96
N ASN A 557 12.31 19.96 5.94
CA ASN A 557 13.02 19.11 5.00
C ASN A 557 13.44 19.87 3.70
N ASN A 558 13.11 21.16 3.62
CA ASN A 558 13.44 22.04 2.49
C ASN A 558 14.92 22.38 2.37
N ALA A 559 15.76 21.97 3.31
CA ALA A 559 17.16 22.36 3.36
C ALA A 559 18.07 21.22 3.80
N ALA A 560 19.15 20.99 3.05
CA ALA A 560 20.18 20.03 3.39
C ALA A 560 21.58 20.62 3.24
N VAL A 561 22.46 20.25 4.17
CA VAL A 561 23.87 20.63 4.17
C VAL A 561 24.73 19.39 3.89
N LYS A 562 25.70 19.51 2.98
CA LYS A 562 26.74 18.50 2.78
C LYS A 562 28.13 19.13 2.77
N GLU A 563 29.08 18.52 3.47
CA GLU A 563 30.49 18.92 3.44
C GLU A 563 31.17 18.37 2.17
N PHE A 564 31.84 19.24 1.43
CA PHE A 564 32.66 18.87 0.29
C PHE A 564 33.98 18.28 0.77
N VAL A 565 34.19 17.01 0.43
CA VAL A 565 35.46 16.32 0.62
C VAL A 565 36.14 16.29 -0.74
N ASP A 566 37.38 16.79 -0.87
CA ASP A 566 38.09 16.83 -2.16
C ASP A 566 38.60 15.43 -2.55
N LEU A 567 37.65 14.56 -2.89
CA LEU A 567 37.91 13.19 -3.36
C LEU A 567 38.29 13.21 -4.85
N PRO A 568 39.13 12.25 -5.31
CA PRO A 568 39.56 12.19 -6.69
C PRO A 568 38.42 11.81 -7.65
N PHE A 569 38.51 12.31 -8.88
CA PHE A 569 37.61 11.93 -9.98
C PHE A 569 38.02 10.60 -10.55
N VAL A 570 37.10 9.65 -10.54
CA VAL A 570 37.31 8.27 -10.96
C VAL A 570 36.58 8.05 -12.27
N PHE A 571 37.33 7.97 -13.36
CA PHE A 571 36.80 7.51 -14.64
C PHE A 571 36.96 6.00 -14.73
N VAL A 572 35.93 5.30 -15.22
CA VAL A 572 35.95 3.85 -15.38
C VAL A 572 35.68 3.48 -16.83
N SER A 573 36.65 2.81 -17.45
CA SER A 573 36.51 2.20 -18.77
C SER A 573 36.66 0.69 -18.66
N VAL A 574 35.79 -0.04 -19.34
CA VAL A 574 35.67 -1.50 -19.21
C VAL A 574 35.77 -2.14 -20.58
N ASP A 575 36.70 -3.08 -20.71
CA ASP A 575 36.90 -3.94 -21.86
C ASP A 575 36.99 -5.40 -21.37
N ALA A 576 35.87 -5.85 -20.82
CA ALA A 576 35.69 -7.19 -20.28
C ALA A 576 34.85 -8.03 -21.25
N GLU A 577 35.29 -9.25 -21.55
CA GLU A 577 34.60 -10.14 -22.49
C GLU A 577 33.54 -11.01 -21.78
N PRO A 578 32.30 -11.07 -22.29
CA PRO A 578 31.78 -10.39 -23.48
C PRO A 578 31.40 -8.94 -23.18
N PHE A 579 31.69 -8.02 -24.12
CA PHE A 579 31.50 -6.55 -23.98
C PHE A 579 30.15 -6.11 -23.40
N ILE A 580 29.11 -6.92 -23.60
CA ILE A 580 27.74 -6.67 -23.16
C ILE A 580 27.61 -6.51 -21.62
N VAL A 581 28.60 -6.99 -20.86
CA VAL A 581 28.62 -6.89 -19.38
C VAL A 581 29.30 -5.62 -18.86
N GLY A 582 29.97 -4.83 -19.70
CA GLY A 582 30.76 -3.67 -19.27
C GLY A 582 29.97 -2.64 -18.45
N SER A 583 28.71 -2.41 -18.80
CA SER A 583 27.80 -1.52 -18.05
C SER A 583 27.56 -1.98 -16.60
N LYS A 584 27.65 -3.29 -16.31
CA LYS A 584 27.44 -3.83 -14.96
C LYS A 584 28.59 -3.47 -14.02
N PHE A 585 29.82 -3.52 -14.51
CA PHE A 585 31.00 -3.05 -13.77
C PHE A 585 30.95 -1.57 -13.48
N GLN A 586 30.62 -0.75 -14.50
CA GLN A 586 30.51 0.70 -14.33
C GLN A 586 29.44 1.06 -13.30
N ASN A 587 28.26 0.43 -13.37
CA ASN A 587 27.17 0.67 -12.43
C ASN A 587 27.54 0.21 -11.01
N TYR A 588 28.22 -0.93 -10.87
CA TYR A 588 28.68 -1.43 -9.57
C TYR A 588 29.70 -0.48 -8.93
N ILE A 589 30.73 -0.04 -9.68
CA ILE A 589 31.69 0.91 -9.14
C ILE A 589 30.99 2.23 -8.81
N LYS A 590 30.15 2.75 -9.72
CA LYS A 590 29.40 3.99 -9.48
C LYS A 590 28.57 3.94 -8.19
N SER A 591 27.93 2.80 -7.88
CA SER A 591 27.09 2.67 -6.67
C SER A 591 27.87 2.36 -5.39
N LYS A 592 29.10 1.84 -5.48
CA LYS A 592 29.92 1.44 -4.32
C LYS A 592 31.14 2.35 -4.06
N LEU A 593 31.40 3.33 -4.92
CA LEU A 593 32.50 4.28 -4.77
C LEU A 593 32.15 5.31 -3.67
N THR A 594 32.82 5.22 -2.53
CA THR A 594 32.65 6.11 -1.37
C THR A 594 33.83 7.06 -1.18
N SER A 595 34.98 6.76 -1.80
CA SER A 595 36.24 7.50 -1.65
C SER A 595 36.66 8.23 -2.92
N GLY A 596 35.72 8.42 -3.86
CA GLY A 596 35.95 9.07 -5.14
C GLY A 596 34.64 9.54 -5.76
N TYR A 597 34.73 10.42 -6.75
CA TYR A 597 33.58 10.88 -7.53
C TYR A 597 33.61 10.27 -8.92
N TYR A 598 32.57 9.52 -9.29
CA TYR A 598 32.50 8.90 -10.61
C TYR A 598 32.34 9.97 -11.71
N THR A 599 33.13 9.89 -12.78
CA THR A 599 32.96 10.73 -13.98
C THR A 599 32.91 9.89 -15.25
N THR A 600 32.15 10.36 -16.23
CA THR A 600 32.10 9.79 -17.59
C THR A 600 33.12 10.44 -18.53
N ASN A 601 33.76 11.54 -18.13
CA ASN A 601 34.76 12.22 -18.93
C ASN A 601 36.18 11.86 -18.47
N GLU A 602 36.89 11.10 -19.31
CA GLU A 602 38.26 10.67 -19.01
C GLU A 602 39.23 11.83 -18.77
N ASN A 603 39.02 12.99 -19.41
CA ASN A 603 39.92 14.14 -19.28
C ASN A 603 39.80 14.87 -17.95
N GLU A 604 38.65 14.72 -17.26
CA GLU A 604 38.40 15.30 -15.94
C GLU A 604 38.96 14.44 -14.81
N ALA A 605 39.25 13.17 -15.10
CA ALA A 605 39.64 12.20 -14.09
C ALA A 605 40.99 12.52 -13.44
N ASP A 606 41.03 12.39 -12.11
CA ASP A 606 42.26 12.36 -11.33
C ASP A 606 42.83 10.94 -11.28
N VAL A 607 41.92 9.95 -11.27
CA VAL A 607 42.21 8.53 -11.30
C VAL A 607 41.45 7.88 -12.46
N LYS A 608 42.16 7.10 -13.28
CA LYS A 608 41.56 6.39 -14.41
C LYS A 608 41.62 4.88 -14.17
N VAL A 609 40.47 4.25 -14.03
CA VAL A 609 40.31 2.81 -13.81
C VAL A 609 40.03 2.14 -15.15
N TYR A 610 40.86 1.17 -15.51
CA TYR A 610 40.73 0.41 -16.75
C TYR A 610 40.58 -1.06 -16.41
N ILE A 611 39.44 -1.64 -16.76
CA ILE A 611 39.07 -3.02 -16.43
C ILE A 611 39.20 -3.90 -17.67
N GLY A 612 39.84 -5.06 -17.50
CA GLY A 612 40.06 -6.07 -18.52
C GLY A 612 41.49 -6.08 -19.06
N LYS A 613 42.08 -7.27 -19.21
CA LYS A 613 43.45 -7.42 -19.73
C LYS A 613 43.59 -7.01 -21.21
N ASN A 614 42.51 -7.11 -21.98
CA ASN A 614 42.50 -6.71 -23.39
C ASN A 614 42.29 -5.20 -23.56
N HIS A 615 41.97 -4.48 -22.48
CA HIS A 615 41.81 -3.03 -22.53
C HIS A 615 43.07 -2.39 -23.10
N PRO A 616 42.99 -1.56 -24.18
CA PRO A 616 44.16 -1.04 -24.87
C PRO A 616 45.16 -0.32 -23.97
N ILE A 617 44.66 0.43 -22.98
CA ILE A 617 45.51 1.11 -21.99
C ILE A 617 46.22 0.13 -21.06
N ASN A 618 45.58 -0.97 -20.66
CA ASN A 618 46.24 -1.99 -19.84
C ASN A 618 47.33 -2.69 -20.67
N ALA A 619 47.04 -3.07 -21.91
CA ALA A 619 47.98 -3.74 -22.81
C ALA A 619 49.25 -2.92 -23.07
N VAL A 620 49.11 -1.61 -23.31
CA VAL A 620 50.26 -0.71 -23.53
C VAL A 620 51.10 -0.52 -22.27
N ASN A 621 50.48 -0.46 -21.10
CA ASN A 621 51.20 -0.23 -19.85
C ASN A 621 51.72 -1.52 -19.20
N ASN A 622 51.28 -2.69 -19.64
CA ASN A 622 51.63 -3.97 -19.03
C ASN A 622 53.14 -4.23 -18.96
N VAL A 623 53.89 -4.00 -20.05
CA VAL A 623 55.36 -4.14 -20.05
C VAL A 623 56.00 -3.24 -19.00
N ARG A 624 55.54 -1.99 -18.92
CA ARG A 624 56.04 -1.01 -17.96
C ARG A 624 55.73 -1.41 -16.53
N THR A 625 54.50 -1.85 -16.25
CA THR A 625 54.12 -2.22 -14.87
C THR A 625 54.84 -3.47 -14.41
N LEU A 626 55.12 -4.42 -15.32
CA LEU A 626 55.95 -5.59 -15.03
C LEU A 626 57.40 -5.19 -14.73
N ASP A 627 57.99 -4.34 -15.56
CA ASP A 627 59.40 -3.93 -15.43
C ASP A 627 59.65 -3.00 -14.23
N GLU A 628 58.73 -2.06 -13.95
CA GLU A 628 58.91 -1.01 -12.92
C GLU A 628 58.29 -1.34 -11.57
N PHE A 629 57.17 -2.08 -11.56
CA PHE A 629 56.37 -2.32 -10.35
C PHE A 629 56.15 -3.81 -10.06
N GLU A 630 56.77 -4.67 -10.85
CA GLU A 630 56.70 -6.13 -10.71
C GLU A 630 55.25 -6.67 -10.77
N PHE A 631 54.33 -5.99 -11.46
CA PHE A 631 52.95 -6.49 -11.64
C PHE A 631 52.43 -6.32 -13.07
N GLY A 632 51.57 -7.24 -13.50
CA GLY A 632 50.92 -7.17 -14.80
C GLY A 632 50.38 -8.54 -15.21
N TYR A 633 50.52 -8.89 -16.48
CA TYR A 633 50.14 -10.19 -17.01
C TYR A 633 51.05 -10.61 -18.16
N ASP A 634 51.32 -11.90 -18.30
CA ASP A 634 52.11 -12.45 -19.39
C ASP A 634 51.51 -13.77 -19.91
N TYR A 635 51.47 -13.93 -21.23
CA TYR A 635 50.81 -15.05 -21.92
C TYR A 635 49.39 -15.35 -21.41
N GLY A 636 48.68 -14.31 -20.96
CA GLY A 636 47.31 -14.41 -20.45
C GLY A 636 47.18 -14.77 -18.98
N ASN A 637 48.29 -14.93 -18.24
CA ASN A 637 48.35 -15.15 -16.79
C ASN A 637 48.68 -13.87 -16.05
N ILE A 638 48.06 -13.61 -14.90
CA ILE A 638 48.44 -12.50 -14.01
C ILE A 638 49.82 -12.77 -13.39
N ILE A 639 50.67 -11.74 -13.33
CA ILE A 639 52.00 -11.75 -12.71
C ILE A 639 52.03 -10.69 -11.60
N PHE A 640 52.52 -11.07 -10.42
CA PHE A 640 52.71 -10.17 -9.28
C PHE A 640 53.92 -10.60 -8.45
N ASN A 641 54.96 -9.78 -8.45
CA ASN A 641 56.31 -10.11 -7.98
C ASN A 641 56.77 -11.44 -8.59
N ASP A 642 57.19 -12.39 -7.76
CA ASP A 642 57.58 -13.74 -8.19
C ASP A 642 56.38 -14.71 -8.34
N LYS A 643 55.13 -14.26 -8.16
CA LYS A 643 53.93 -15.10 -8.27
C LYS A 643 53.33 -15.02 -9.68
N THR A 644 52.80 -16.16 -10.15
CA THR A 644 52.03 -16.26 -11.41
C THR A 644 50.66 -16.85 -11.10
N GLY A 645 49.60 -16.07 -11.30
CA GLY A 645 48.22 -16.52 -11.20
C GLY A 645 47.78 -17.16 -12.50
N THR A 646 47.59 -18.48 -12.51
CA THR A 646 47.20 -19.24 -13.71
C THR A 646 45.72 -19.65 -13.72
N LEU A 647 44.97 -19.32 -12.66
CA LEU A 647 43.56 -19.73 -12.53
C LEU A 647 42.64 -18.70 -13.21
N PRO A 648 41.46 -19.08 -13.73
CA PRO A 648 40.56 -18.16 -14.43
C PRO A 648 40.16 -16.93 -13.59
N PHE A 649 40.03 -17.12 -12.28
CA PHE A 649 39.69 -16.06 -11.31
C PHE A 649 40.89 -15.31 -10.75
N SER A 650 42.12 -15.64 -11.16
CA SER A 650 43.27 -14.84 -10.78
C SER A 650 43.09 -13.43 -11.35
N GLY A 651 43.23 -12.44 -10.48
CA GLY A 651 42.99 -11.04 -10.76
C GLY A 651 44.09 -10.15 -10.20
N LEU A 652 44.12 -8.91 -10.69
CA LEU A 652 45.07 -7.89 -10.29
C LEU A 652 44.37 -6.55 -10.21
N VAL A 653 44.65 -5.81 -9.14
CA VAL A 653 44.36 -4.37 -9.04
C VAL A 653 45.67 -3.67 -8.76
N GLY A 654 46.14 -2.83 -9.68
CA GLY A 654 47.40 -2.09 -9.52
C GLY A 654 47.24 -0.61 -9.82
N SER A 655 47.61 0.26 -8.86
CA SER A 655 47.68 1.71 -9.06
C SER A 655 49.10 2.13 -9.46
N PHE A 656 49.20 3.00 -10.46
CA PHE A 656 50.47 3.57 -10.89
C PHE A 656 50.29 4.96 -11.51
N LYS A 657 51.39 5.73 -11.56
CA LYS A 657 51.42 7.02 -12.26
C LYS A 657 51.91 6.87 -13.69
N ASP A 658 51.19 7.50 -14.61
CA ASP A 658 51.69 7.70 -15.97
C ASP A 658 52.80 8.76 -16.03
N ALA A 659 53.38 8.96 -17.21
CA ALA A 659 54.43 9.95 -17.44
C ALA A 659 54.01 11.40 -17.11
N ASN A 660 52.70 11.68 -17.04
CA ASN A 660 52.14 12.99 -16.68
C ASN A 660 51.80 13.09 -15.19
N GLY A 661 52.12 12.05 -14.39
CA GLY A 661 51.85 12.00 -12.96
C GLY A 661 50.38 11.74 -12.59
N LYS A 662 49.53 11.38 -13.57
CA LYS A 662 48.13 11.00 -13.32
C LYS A 662 48.05 9.55 -12.87
N THR A 663 47.21 9.28 -11.86
CA THR A 663 47.00 7.93 -11.33
C THR A 663 46.15 7.13 -12.31
N LYS A 664 46.61 5.93 -12.64
CA LYS A 664 45.89 4.91 -13.39
C LYS A 664 45.76 3.68 -12.49
N ILE A 665 44.62 3.02 -12.58
CA ILE A 665 44.36 1.76 -11.91
C ILE A 665 44.12 0.73 -13.02
N MET A 666 45.01 -0.24 -13.11
CA MET A 666 44.85 -1.42 -13.94
C MET A 666 44.07 -2.45 -13.12
N ILE A 667 42.92 -2.86 -13.65
CA ILE A 667 42.20 -4.03 -13.16
C ILE A 667 42.20 -5.07 -14.28
N ALA A 668 42.75 -6.25 -14.02
CA ALA A 668 42.86 -7.31 -15.01
C ALA A 668 42.65 -8.67 -14.35
N GLY A 669 41.74 -9.45 -14.90
CA GLY A 669 41.60 -10.88 -14.65
C GLY A 669 42.19 -11.74 -15.76
N ASN A 670 42.55 -12.98 -15.42
CA ASN A 670 42.80 -14.00 -16.44
C ASN A 670 41.55 -14.23 -17.30
N GLU A 671 40.39 -14.30 -16.66
CA GLU A 671 39.08 -14.33 -17.31
C GLU A 671 38.10 -13.37 -16.60
N ILE A 672 36.82 -13.36 -17.02
CA ILE A 672 35.79 -12.48 -16.47
C ILE A 672 35.59 -12.66 -14.95
N ASP A 673 35.83 -13.86 -14.44
CA ASP A 673 35.84 -14.19 -13.02
C ASP A 673 36.86 -13.35 -12.26
N GLY A 674 38.08 -13.27 -12.82
CA GLY A 674 39.18 -12.49 -12.26
C GLY A 674 38.92 -10.99 -12.36
N ASP A 675 38.28 -10.53 -13.44
CA ASP A 675 37.86 -9.12 -13.56
C ASP A 675 36.84 -8.75 -12.47
N ILE A 676 35.83 -9.61 -12.23
CA ILE A 676 34.84 -9.41 -11.16
C ILE A 676 35.53 -9.41 -9.79
N ALA A 677 36.35 -10.41 -9.50
CA ALA A 677 37.03 -10.54 -8.21
C ALA A 677 37.96 -9.34 -7.93
N ALA A 678 38.73 -8.91 -8.94
CA ALA A 678 39.60 -7.74 -8.83
C ALA A 678 38.79 -6.45 -8.64
N VAL A 679 37.65 -6.28 -9.31
CA VAL A 679 36.79 -5.09 -9.09
C VAL A 679 36.20 -5.06 -7.69
N LYS A 680 35.82 -6.21 -7.11
CA LYS A 680 35.37 -6.30 -5.72
C LYS A 680 36.51 -5.94 -4.75
N GLU A 681 37.73 -6.41 -5.01
CA GLU A 681 38.91 -6.06 -4.21
C GLU A 681 39.27 -4.57 -4.33
N PHE A 682 39.09 -3.96 -5.51
CA PHE A 682 39.21 -2.52 -5.71
C PHE A 682 38.22 -1.74 -4.83
N ILE A 683 36.94 -2.10 -4.82
CA ILE A 683 35.92 -1.40 -4.02
C ILE A 683 36.20 -1.53 -2.52
N LYS A 684 36.59 -2.74 -2.08
CA LYS A 684 36.97 -3.01 -0.68
C LYS A 684 38.14 -2.16 -0.20
N ASN A 685 39.13 -1.92 -1.07
CA ASN A 685 40.35 -1.16 -0.74
C ASN A 685 40.46 0.16 -1.52
N GLN A 686 39.34 0.78 -1.91
CA GLN A 686 39.35 1.93 -2.81
C GLN A 686 40.21 3.09 -2.30
N VAL A 687 40.25 3.34 -0.99
CA VAL A 687 41.11 4.38 -0.38
C VAL A 687 42.60 4.15 -0.71
N LEU A 688 43.05 2.90 -0.69
CA LEU A 688 44.43 2.52 -0.98
C LEU A 688 44.79 2.87 -2.43
N PHE A 689 43.97 2.46 -3.39
CA PHE A 689 44.26 2.64 -4.81
C PHE A 689 44.01 4.06 -5.32
N LEU A 690 43.05 4.77 -4.71
CA LEU A 690 42.75 6.17 -5.04
C LEU A 690 43.78 7.13 -4.42
N ASN A 691 44.60 6.68 -3.46
CA ASN A 691 45.66 7.50 -2.89
C ASN A 691 46.79 7.75 -3.91
N THR A 692 46.87 8.99 -4.38
CA THR A 692 47.82 9.44 -5.40
C THR A 692 49.29 9.46 -4.95
N LYS A 693 49.65 9.06 -3.73
CA LYS A 693 51.02 9.18 -3.22
C LYS A 693 51.87 7.92 -3.36
N THR A 694 51.27 6.74 -3.40
CA THR A 694 52.00 5.46 -3.44
C THR A 694 51.54 4.59 -4.61
N TYR A 695 52.42 3.68 -5.02
CA TYR A 695 52.09 2.60 -5.96
C TYR A 695 51.62 1.42 -5.11
N GLU A 696 50.41 0.94 -5.34
CA GLU A 696 49.82 -0.12 -4.55
C GLU A 696 49.23 -1.14 -5.51
N ALA A 697 49.53 -2.41 -5.29
CA ALA A 697 48.95 -3.48 -6.07
C ALA A 697 48.52 -4.63 -5.17
N VAL A 698 47.36 -5.20 -5.47
CA VAL A 698 46.80 -6.35 -4.80
C VAL A 698 46.61 -7.45 -5.83
N PHE A 699 47.22 -8.58 -5.55
CA PHE A 699 47.05 -9.82 -6.30
C PHE A 699 45.90 -10.60 -5.70
N VAL A 700 44.99 -11.05 -6.58
CA VAL A 700 43.82 -11.84 -6.23
C VAL A 700 44.06 -13.25 -6.76
N ASP A 701 44.26 -14.21 -5.87
CA ASP A 701 44.52 -15.61 -6.19
C ASP A 701 43.58 -16.55 -5.43
N ASP A 702 43.94 -17.83 -5.32
CA ASP A 702 43.21 -18.86 -4.59
C ASP A 702 43.25 -18.70 -3.06
N GLU A 703 44.10 -17.82 -2.53
CA GLU A 703 44.02 -17.39 -1.12
C GLU A 703 42.87 -16.38 -0.90
N ASN A 704 42.33 -15.78 -1.98
CA ASN A 704 41.18 -14.87 -1.91
C ASN A 704 39.85 -15.65 -2.03
N ALA A 705 39.21 -15.89 -0.88
CA ALA A 705 37.93 -16.60 -0.81
C ALA A 705 36.80 -15.97 -1.65
N GLU A 706 36.84 -14.65 -1.89
CA GLU A 706 35.86 -13.96 -2.73
C GLU A 706 36.05 -14.30 -4.22
N ALA A 707 37.30 -14.46 -4.66
CA ALA A 707 37.60 -14.85 -6.04
C ALA A 707 37.17 -16.29 -6.33
N VAL A 708 37.45 -17.21 -5.40
CA VAL A 708 37.00 -18.61 -5.48
C VAL A 708 35.47 -18.68 -5.51
N LYS A 709 34.77 -17.87 -4.69
CA LYS A 709 33.30 -17.77 -4.69
C LYS A 709 32.73 -17.34 -6.04
N VAL A 710 33.30 -16.28 -6.62
CA VAL A 710 32.86 -15.74 -7.92
C VAL A 710 33.03 -16.81 -8.99
N TRP A 711 34.18 -17.48 -9.02
CA TRP A 711 34.45 -18.55 -9.97
C TRP A 711 33.43 -19.68 -9.87
N ASP A 712 33.22 -20.17 -8.63
CA ASP A 712 32.27 -21.22 -8.33
C ASP A 712 30.86 -20.88 -8.83
N TYR A 713 30.36 -19.68 -8.49
CA TYR A 713 29.04 -19.21 -8.90
C TYR A 713 28.89 -19.13 -10.43
N LEU A 714 29.91 -18.66 -11.14
CA LEU A 714 29.87 -18.50 -12.60
C LEU A 714 29.89 -19.84 -13.34
N HIS A 715 30.54 -20.85 -12.77
CA HIS A 715 30.69 -22.19 -13.33
C HIS A 715 29.70 -23.20 -12.75
N LEU A 716 28.73 -22.77 -11.93
CA LEU A 716 27.75 -23.66 -11.33
C LEU A 716 26.53 -23.89 -12.23
N GLY A 717 26.32 -25.14 -12.65
CA GLY A 717 25.05 -25.63 -13.20
C GLY A 717 24.47 -24.77 -14.33
N GLY A 718 23.30 -24.17 -14.08
CA GLY A 718 22.59 -23.33 -15.04
C GLY A 718 23.25 -22.00 -15.39
N ASN A 719 24.31 -21.60 -14.67
CA ASN A 719 25.10 -20.41 -15.01
C ASN A 719 26.18 -20.72 -16.04
N GLU A 720 26.79 -21.91 -15.97
CA GLU A 720 27.89 -22.33 -16.84
C GLU A 720 27.48 -22.33 -18.33
N GLN A 721 26.26 -22.77 -18.63
CA GLN A 721 25.68 -22.72 -19.99
C GLN A 721 25.56 -21.29 -20.57
N HIS A 722 25.62 -20.27 -19.72
CA HIS A 722 25.60 -18.86 -20.11
C HIS A 722 26.97 -18.19 -19.97
N TYR A 723 27.96 -18.89 -19.43
CA TYR A 723 29.29 -18.34 -19.17
C TYR A 723 29.93 -17.84 -20.46
N LYS A 724 30.32 -16.55 -20.46
CA LYS A 724 30.84 -15.81 -21.62
C LYS A 724 29.94 -15.74 -22.85
N VAL A 725 28.67 -16.15 -22.73
CA VAL A 725 27.68 -15.97 -23.81
C VAL A 725 27.16 -14.54 -23.74
N GLY A 726 27.21 -13.81 -24.86
CA GLY A 726 26.76 -12.41 -24.95
C GLY A 726 25.23 -12.24 -24.90
N ASN A 727 24.58 -12.73 -23.84
CA ASN A 727 23.13 -12.69 -23.64
C ASN A 727 22.74 -12.00 -22.32
N ASP A 728 21.45 -11.74 -22.13
CA ASP A 728 20.96 -11.05 -20.93
C ASP A 728 21.02 -11.92 -19.66
N ALA A 729 20.99 -13.25 -19.79
CA ALA A 729 21.18 -14.16 -18.67
C ALA A 729 22.58 -13.98 -18.05
N PHE A 730 23.63 -13.95 -18.88
CA PHE A 730 24.99 -13.73 -18.42
C PHE A 730 25.19 -12.33 -17.84
N LYS A 731 24.56 -11.29 -18.41
CA LYS A 731 24.55 -9.94 -17.79
C LYS A 731 23.99 -9.96 -16.37
N ARG A 732 22.90 -10.71 -16.14
CA ARG A 732 22.28 -10.83 -14.81
C ARG A 732 23.18 -11.61 -13.87
N ILE A 733 23.79 -12.71 -14.33
CA ILE A 733 24.77 -13.49 -13.56
C ILE A 733 25.94 -12.60 -13.12
N VAL A 734 26.54 -11.82 -14.03
CA VAL A 734 27.65 -10.88 -13.68
C VAL A 734 27.18 -9.79 -12.71
N ARG A 735 25.98 -9.23 -12.90
CA ARG A 735 25.39 -8.27 -11.94
C ARG A 735 25.30 -8.90 -10.55
N ASN A 736 24.79 -10.12 -10.46
CA ASN A 736 24.59 -10.81 -9.20
C ASN A 736 25.91 -11.14 -8.50
N ALA A 737 26.93 -11.57 -9.26
CA ALA A 737 28.27 -11.81 -8.73
C ALA A 737 28.92 -10.53 -8.16
N LEU A 738 28.77 -9.40 -8.87
CA LEU A 738 29.25 -8.10 -8.41
C LEU A 738 28.53 -7.63 -7.13
N ASN A 739 27.21 -7.78 -7.05
CA ASN A 739 26.39 -7.26 -5.95
C ASN A 739 26.24 -8.20 -4.74
N ASP A 740 26.90 -9.37 -4.74
CA ASP A 740 26.65 -10.42 -3.76
C ASP A 740 25.16 -10.79 -3.73
N GLU A 741 24.65 -11.27 -4.85
CA GLU A 741 23.31 -11.84 -5.00
C GLU A 741 23.42 -13.28 -5.53
N MET A 742 24.36 -14.04 -4.96
CA MET A 742 24.77 -15.38 -5.39
C MET A 742 24.00 -16.48 -4.64
N PHE A 743 22.69 -16.31 -4.52
CA PHE A 743 21.78 -17.26 -3.87
C PHE A 743 20.47 -17.36 -4.64
N ASN A 744 19.72 -18.43 -4.37
CA ASN A 744 18.39 -18.65 -4.90
C ASN A 744 17.37 -18.45 -3.79
N VAL A 745 16.22 -17.87 -4.13
CA VAL A 745 15.11 -17.65 -3.20
C VAL A 745 14.02 -18.68 -3.45
N PHE A 746 13.59 -19.36 -2.40
CA PHE A 746 12.47 -20.31 -2.46
C PHE A 746 11.50 -20.06 -1.32
N ASP A 747 10.24 -19.77 -1.64
CA ASP A 747 9.19 -19.74 -0.64
C ASP A 747 8.68 -21.16 -0.38
N LYS A 748 8.53 -21.48 0.90
CA LYS A 748 8.11 -22.77 1.44
C LYS A 748 6.99 -22.55 2.45
N SER A 749 6.26 -23.62 2.73
CA SER A 749 5.27 -23.62 3.79
C SER A 749 5.29 -24.92 4.58
N VAL A 750 4.86 -24.83 5.83
CA VAL A 750 4.62 -25.99 6.70
C VAL A 750 3.23 -25.91 7.25
N VAL A 751 2.59 -27.06 7.43
CA VAL A 751 1.28 -27.15 8.07
C VAL A 751 1.49 -27.64 9.50
N THR A 752 1.04 -26.84 10.45
CA THR A 752 1.08 -27.15 11.88
C THR A 752 0.14 -28.30 12.23
N SER A 753 0.32 -28.88 13.43
CA SER A 753 -0.55 -29.95 13.93
C SER A 753 -2.03 -29.58 14.07
N ASN A 754 -2.36 -28.29 14.13
CA ASN A 754 -3.73 -27.77 14.17
C ASN A 754 -4.19 -27.19 12.83
N GLY A 755 -3.50 -27.50 11.72
CA GLY A 755 -3.96 -27.20 10.36
C GLY A 755 -3.62 -25.79 9.84
N ILE A 756 -2.87 -24.99 10.60
CA ILE A 756 -2.43 -23.64 10.17
C ILE A 756 -1.21 -23.77 9.27
N THR A 757 -1.25 -23.12 8.11
CA THR A 757 -0.13 -23.01 7.19
C THR A 757 0.79 -21.85 7.62
N LEU A 758 2.07 -22.11 7.78
CA LEU A 758 3.10 -21.11 8.11
C LEU A 758 4.06 -20.97 6.94
N ARG A 759 4.57 -19.75 6.69
CA ARG A 759 5.52 -19.48 5.60
C ARG A 759 6.97 -19.48 6.07
N LEU A 760 7.84 -19.90 5.17
CA LEU A 760 9.29 -19.80 5.31
C LEU A 760 9.87 -19.34 3.98
N ARG A 761 10.95 -18.58 4.01
CA ARG A 761 11.74 -18.25 2.82
C ARG A 761 13.13 -18.83 2.95
N ASN A 762 13.53 -19.66 2.01
CA ASN A 762 14.87 -20.22 1.92
C ASN A 762 15.72 -19.39 0.97
N LEU A 763 16.79 -18.81 1.50
CA LEU A 763 17.85 -18.16 0.75
C LEU A 763 18.99 -19.17 0.63
N LYS A 764 18.94 -19.98 -0.41
CA LYS A 764 19.88 -21.07 -0.62
C LYS A 764 21.13 -20.58 -1.36
N PRO A 765 22.34 -20.77 -0.81
CA PRO A 765 23.57 -20.38 -1.50
C PRO A 765 23.63 -21.08 -2.86
N ASN A 766 23.92 -20.32 -3.91
CA ASN A 766 24.14 -20.87 -5.24
C ASN A 766 25.62 -21.22 -5.41
N ALA A 767 26.06 -22.23 -4.65
CA ALA A 767 27.43 -22.69 -4.54
C ALA A 767 27.55 -24.20 -4.86
N SER A 768 28.68 -24.64 -5.41
CA SER A 768 28.97 -26.06 -5.62
C SER A 768 29.24 -26.80 -4.30
N SER A 769 29.14 -28.13 -4.34
CA SER A 769 29.52 -28.97 -3.20
C SER A 769 30.97 -28.75 -2.76
N ASP A 770 31.88 -28.55 -3.72
CA ASP A 770 33.31 -28.47 -3.47
C ASP A 770 33.66 -27.13 -2.79
N TYR A 771 33.00 -26.04 -3.21
CA TYR A 771 33.16 -24.75 -2.55
C TYR A 771 32.57 -24.74 -1.15
N LEU A 772 31.41 -25.39 -0.95
CA LEU A 772 30.83 -25.57 0.38
C LEU A 772 31.75 -26.42 1.28
N GLU A 773 32.34 -27.50 0.77
CA GLU A 773 33.32 -28.31 1.52
C GLU A 773 34.56 -27.50 1.90
N TYR A 774 35.06 -26.66 1.00
CA TYR A 774 36.13 -25.71 1.29
C TYR A 774 35.75 -24.75 2.42
N LEU A 775 34.58 -24.10 2.36
CA LEU A 775 34.10 -23.22 3.43
C LEU A 775 33.96 -23.97 4.76
N ASN A 776 33.50 -25.22 4.74
CA ASN A 776 33.45 -26.07 5.93
C ASN A 776 34.84 -26.26 6.54
N SER A 777 35.85 -26.48 5.69
CA SER A 777 37.25 -26.66 6.12
C SER A 777 37.87 -25.40 6.74
N THR A 778 37.37 -24.21 6.41
CA THR A 778 37.81 -22.93 6.99
C THR A 778 37.08 -22.59 8.30
N GLY A 779 36.17 -23.45 8.75
CA GLY A 779 35.42 -23.30 10.01
C GLY A 779 34.02 -22.71 9.84
N VAL A 780 33.60 -22.38 8.62
CA VAL A 780 32.24 -21.91 8.34
C VAL A 780 31.30 -23.12 8.32
N PRO A 781 30.30 -23.22 9.23
CA PRO A 781 29.49 -24.44 9.35
C PRO A 781 28.38 -24.50 8.28
N VAL A 782 28.76 -24.69 7.03
CA VAL A 782 27.85 -24.72 5.86
C VAL A 782 26.80 -25.82 5.94
N GLU A 783 27.08 -26.91 6.66
CA GLU A 783 26.17 -28.03 6.83
C GLU A 783 25.00 -27.75 7.79
N MET A 784 25.09 -26.67 8.58
CA MET A 784 24.06 -26.31 9.54
C MET A 784 23.25 -25.11 9.02
N PRO A 785 21.94 -25.28 8.77
CA PRO A 785 21.10 -24.19 8.32
C PRO A 785 21.00 -23.10 9.39
N VAL A 786 20.95 -21.86 8.95
CA VAL A 786 20.72 -20.68 9.78
C VAL A 786 19.27 -20.30 9.68
N VAL A 787 18.57 -20.21 10.81
CA VAL A 787 17.18 -19.81 10.88
C VAL A 787 17.09 -18.43 11.52
N LEU A 788 16.45 -17.48 10.84
CA LEU A 788 16.24 -16.10 11.28
C LEU A 788 14.75 -15.87 11.56
N ALA A 789 14.41 -15.39 12.76
CA ALA A 789 13.06 -15.01 13.15
C ALA A 789 13.03 -13.60 13.71
N HIS A 790 12.11 -12.76 13.24
CA HIS A 790 12.04 -11.34 13.59
C HIS A 790 11.02 -11.08 14.73
N GLY A 791 10.63 -9.82 14.93
CA GLY A 791 9.87 -9.34 16.08
C GLY A 791 8.35 -9.55 16.01
N LEU A 792 7.59 -8.63 16.60
CA LEU A 792 6.12 -8.71 16.68
C LEU A 792 5.42 -8.24 15.40
N PHE A 793 5.99 -7.24 14.72
CA PHE A 793 5.42 -6.58 13.55
C PHE A 793 6.31 -6.83 12.34
N SER A 794 6.49 -8.10 11.98
CA SER A 794 7.49 -8.50 10.99
C SER A 794 6.98 -9.59 10.08
N ASN A 795 7.49 -9.59 8.84
CA ASN A 795 7.20 -10.59 7.84
C ASN A 795 8.53 -11.18 7.29
N LEU A 796 8.46 -11.98 6.23
CA LEU A 796 9.65 -12.60 5.62
C LEU A 796 10.67 -11.60 5.05
N THR A 797 10.29 -10.35 4.73
CA THR A 797 11.22 -9.36 4.15
C THR A 797 12.07 -8.67 5.22
N SER A 798 11.62 -8.65 6.48
CA SER A 798 12.32 -7.97 7.59
C SER A 798 13.76 -8.48 7.80
N TRP A 799 14.04 -9.74 7.48
CA TRP A 799 15.38 -10.33 7.57
C TRP A 799 16.12 -10.46 6.23
N GLU A 800 15.52 -10.06 5.10
CA GLU A 800 16.03 -10.44 3.78
C GLU A 800 17.46 -9.92 3.52
N VAL A 801 17.79 -8.72 4.00
CA VAL A 801 19.13 -8.15 3.83
C VAL A 801 20.20 -8.97 4.57
N LEU A 802 20.01 -9.25 5.87
CA LEU A 802 20.98 -10.05 6.63
C LEU A 802 20.98 -11.51 6.15
N GLY A 803 19.81 -12.05 5.82
CA GLY A 803 19.68 -13.40 5.30
C GLY A 803 20.44 -13.58 3.99
N ALA A 804 20.36 -12.59 3.09
CA ALA A 804 21.14 -12.55 1.86
C ALA A 804 22.65 -12.48 2.18
N GLU A 805 23.08 -11.59 3.09
CA GLU A 805 24.49 -11.51 3.50
C GLU A 805 25.03 -12.85 4.04
N ILE A 806 24.23 -13.58 4.82
CA ILE A 806 24.58 -14.91 5.37
C ILE A 806 24.58 -15.98 4.27
N SER A 807 23.61 -15.95 3.35
CA SER A 807 23.55 -16.89 2.23
C SER A 807 24.73 -16.70 1.27
N ASN A 808 25.14 -15.47 1.01
CA ASN A 808 26.28 -15.15 0.14
C ASN A 808 27.65 -15.58 0.70
N ILE A 809 27.74 -15.90 1.99
CA ILE A 809 28.94 -16.53 2.57
C ILE A 809 28.81 -18.06 2.64
N GLY A 810 27.89 -18.64 1.87
CA GLY A 810 27.74 -20.09 1.68
C GLY A 810 26.84 -20.79 2.69
N ARG A 811 26.03 -20.06 3.48
CA ARG A 811 25.18 -20.65 4.51
C ARG A 811 23.75 -20.85 4.01
N ASP A 812 23.20 -22.05 4.18
CA ASP A 812 21.78 -22.28 3.92
C ASP A 812 20.92 -21.50 4.92
N THR A 813 20.23 -20.46 4.46
CA THR A 813 19.55 -19.50 5.33
C THR A 813 18.04 -19.56 5.16
N TRP A 814 17.33 -19.52 6.28
CA TRP A 814 15.89 -19.69 6.36
C TRP A 814 15.29 -18.54 7.16
N LEU A 815 14.41 -17.78 6.53
CA LEU A 815 13.62 -16.75 7.18
C LEU A 815 12.29 -17.39 7.59
N ILE A 816 11.92 -17.25 8.85
CA ILE A 816 10.65 -17.79 9.34
C ILE A 816 9.75 -16.66 9.83
N GLU A 817 8.47 -16.80 9.53
CA GLU A 817 7.43 -15.90 9.96
C GLU A 817 6.66 -16.57 11.10
N ILE A 818 6.98 -16.17 12.34
CA ILE A 818 6.36 -16.72 13.55
C ILE A 818 5.13 -15.92 14.00
N THR A 819 4.96 -14.71 13.47
CA THR A 819 3.87 -13.79 13.73
C THR A 819 3.35 -13.31 12.38
N GLY A 820 2.08 -13.57 12.12
CA GLY A 820 1.40 -13.05 10.95
C GLY A 820 1.67 -13.79 9.63
N GLY A 821 1.34 -13.13 8.53
CA GLY A 821 1.34 -13.65 7.16
C GLY A 821 -0.06 -14.05 6.62
N PRO A 822 -0.19 -14.35 5.32
CA PRO A 822 -1.42 -14.81 4.69
C PRO A 822 -1.98 -16.04 5.41
N GLY A 823 -3.25 -15.95 5.84
CA GLY A 823 -3.89 -16.96 6.68
C GLY A 823 -3.68 -16.78 8.19
N GLN A 824 -2.96 -15.73 8.60
CA GLN A 824 -2.84 -15.28 9.99
C GLN A 824 -3.17 -13.79 10.17
N ASP A 825 -2.87 -12.94 9.18
CA ASP A 825 -3.10 -11.49 9.20
C ASP A 825 -4.44 -11.05 8.60
N CYS A 826 -5.48 -11.88 8.75
CA CYS A 826 -6.84 -11.54 8.34
C CYS A 826 -7.77 -11.47 9.55
N ASP A 827 -8.89 -10.77 9.41
CA ASP A 827 -9.82 -10.56 10.54
C ASP A 827 -10.52 -11.87 10.93
N ASP A 828 -10.70 -12.78 9.96
CA ASP A 828 -11.25 -14.13 10.18
C ASP A 828 -10.18 -15.20 10.46
N CYS A 829 -8.91 -14.79 10.55
CA CYS A 829 -7.81 -15.69 10.82
C CYS A 829 -7.75 -16.05 12.31
N ILE A 830 -6.99 -17.08 12.65
CA ILE A 830 -6.81 -17.48 14.05
C ILE A 830 -6.20 -16.34 14.87
N ASP A 831 -6.93 -15.84 15.88
CA ASP A 831 -6.40 -14.93 16.91
C ASP A 831 -5.42 -15.68 17.83
N TYR A 832 -4.22 -15.91 17.30
CA TYR A 832 -3.24 -16.81 17.89
C TYR A 832 -2.70 -16.25 19.21
N THR A 833 -2.43 -17.12 20.16
CA THR A 833 -1.85 -16.74 21.46
C THR A 833 -0.32 -16.86 21.44
N PHE A 834 0.35 -16.28 22.43
CA PHE A 834 1.77 -16.56 22.68
C PHE A 834 2.07 -18.06 22.82
N TYR A 835 1.13 -18.86 23.35
CA TYR A 835 1.30 -20.31 23.43
C TYR A 835 1.21 -21.00 22.06
N ASN A 836 0.43 -20.46 21.11
CA ASN A 836 0.46 -20.96 19.74
C ASN A 836 1.84 -20.75 19.12
N LEU A 837 2.44 -19.56 19.31
CA LEU A 837 3.79 -19.27 18.84
C LEU A 837 4.80 -20.30 19.37
N THR A 838 4.82 -20.51 20.69
CA THR A 838 5.85 -21.32 21.33
C THR A 838 5.62 -22.82 21.26
N ASP A 839 4.38 -23.27 21.32
CA ASP A 839 4.05 -24.70 21.42
C ASP A 839 3.74 -25.31 20.06
N VAL A 840 3.39 -24.50 19.07
CA VAL A 840 2.94 -24.96 17.75
C VAL A 840 3.80 -24.37 16.63
N PHE A 841 3.92 -23.04 16.53
CA PHE A 841 4.50 -22.41 15.34
C PHE A 841 6.02 -22.55 15.28
N VAL A 842 6.73 -22.16 16.33
CA VAL A 842 8.19 -22.32 16.42
C VAL A 842 8.58 -23.79 16.21
N PRO A 843 7.99 -24.79 16.91
CA PRO A 843 8.30 -26.19 16.65
C PRO A 843 8.02 -26.63 15.20
N ALA A 844 6.90 -26.22 14.60
CA ALA A 844 6.57 -26.59 13.22
C ALA A 844 7.53 -25.98 12.20
N LEU A 845 7.86 -24.69 12.34
CA LEU A 845 8.80 -23.98 11.48
C LEU A 845 10.20 -24.58 11.58
N LEU A 846 10.70 -24.80 12.80
CA LEU A 846 12.05 -25.33 13.02
C LEU A 846 12.17 -26.79 12.60
N ASN A 847 11.18 -27.65 12.90
CA ASN A 847 11.18 -29.02 12.37
C ASN A 847 11.02 -29.02 10.85
N GLY A 848 10.23 -28.10 10.28
CA GLY A 848 10.14 -27.91 8.83
C GLY A 848 11.50 -27.64 8.18
N VAL A 849 12.30 -26.73 8.74
CA VAL A 849 13.67 -26.49 8.25
C VAL A 849 14.51 -27.76 8.34
N LEU A 850 14.46 -28.49 9.46
CA LEU A 850 15.21 -29.75 9.62
C LEU A 850 14.76 -30.80 8.60
N ASP A 851 13.46 -30.92 8.34
CA ASP A 851 12.88 -31.86 7.39
C ASP A 851 13.23 -31.50 5.94
N PHE A 852 13.15 -30.21 5.57
CA PHE A 852 13.52 -29.73 4.23
C PHE A 852 15.01 -29.86 3.95
N THR A 853 15.86 -29.70 4.97
CA THR A 853 17.32 -29.76 4.83
C THR A 853 17.90 -31.14 5.07
N GLY A 854 17.15 -32.04 5.74
CA GLY A 854 17.63 -33.35 6.18
C GLY A 854 18.72 -33.28 7.26
N LYS A 855 18.80 -32.17 8.00
CA LYS A 855 19.81 -31.93 9.04
C LYS A 855 19.24 -32.18 10.43
N ASP A 856 20.11 -32.53 11.37
CA ASP A 856 19.71 -32.80 12.77
C ASP A 856 19.74 -31.56 13.66
N LYS A 857 20.44 -30.51 13.23
CA LYS A 857 20.66 -29.29 14.01
C LYS A 857 20.54 -28.03 13.15
N ILE A 858 20.18 -26.93 13.81
CA ILE A 858 20.15 -25.58 13.26
C ILE A 858 21.04 -24.63 14.07
N GLN A 859 21.37 -23.50 13.45
CA GLN A 859 21.74 -22.28 14.16
C GLN A 859 20.56 -21.31 14.09
N TYR A 860 20.22 -20.67 15.20
CA TYR A 860 19.05 -19.82 15.33
C TYR A 860 19.45 -18.39 15.69
N VAL A 861 18.87 -17.42 15.00
CA VAL A 861 18.95 -16.00 15.34
C VAL A 861 17.53 -15.50 15.56
N GLY A 862 17.25 -15.05 16.77
CA GLY A 862 15.97 -14.45 17.13
C GLY A 862 16.15 -12.97 17.44
N PHE A 863 15.39 -12.11 16.77
CA PHE A 863 15.25 -10.71 17.15
C PHE A 863 13.93 -10.48 17.86
N SER A 864 13.92 -9.71 18.95
CA SER A 864 12.70 -9.32 19.65
C SER A 864 11.83 -10.55 20.02
N ASN A 865 10.54 -10.56 19.67
CA ASN A 865 9.64 -11.71 19.91
C ASN A 865 10.14 -13.03 19.29
N GLY A 866 10.84 -12.99 18.15
CA GLY A 866 11.54 -14.16 17.59
C GLY A 866 12.47 -14.83 18.61
N CYS A 867 13.23 -14.03 19.36
CA CYS A 867 14.05 -14.56 20.44
C CYS A 867 13.21 -15.13 21.58
N ARG A 868 12.27 -14.35 22.10
CA ARG A 868 11.48 -14.73 23.29
C ARG A 868 10.66 -15.99 23.05
N ALA A 869 9.92 -16.05 21.94
CA ALA A 869 9.09 -17.20 21.59
C ALA A 869 9.92 -18.48 21.44
N ALA A 870 11.10 -18.40 20.83
CA ALA A 870 11.98 -19.55 20.68
C ALA A 870 12.59 -20.01 22.01
N LEU A 871 13.10 -19.10 22.85
CA LEU A 871 13.61 -19.45 24.17
C LEU A 871 12.54 -20.15 25.01
N ASP A 872 11.31 -19.65 25.00
CA ASP A 872 10.22 -20.24 25.76
C ASP A 872 9.74 -21.58 25.17
N SER A 873 9.80 -21.76 23.85
CA SER A 873 9.54 -23.05 23.20
C SER A 873 10.53 -24.12 23.65
N LEU A 874 11.81 -23.73 23.74
CA LEU A 874 12.91 -24.58 24.20
C LEU A 874 12.79 -24.91 25.69
N GLU A 875 12.50 -23.92 26.54
CA GLU A 875 12.34 -24.10 27.99
C GLU A 875 11.19 -25.03 28.33
N ARG A 876 10.10 -24.96 27.56
CA ARG A 876 8.92 -25.82 27.71
C ARG A 876 9.05 -27.19 27.04
N ASN A 877 10.22 -27.51 26.47
CA ASN A 877 10.48 -28.74 25.72
C ASN A 877 9.48 -28.97 24.57
N LYS A 878 9.00 -27.89 23.94
CA LYS A 878 8.15 -27.96 22.74
C LYS A 878 8.99 -28.12 21.48
N PHE A 879 10.17 -27.51 21.47
CA PHE A 879 11.24 -27.83 20.55
C PHE A 879 12.44 -28.39 21.32
N ASP A 880 13.08 -29.43 20.79
CA ASP A 880 14.23 -30.04 21.43
C ASP A 880 15.46 -29.13 21.31
N SER A 881 15.89 -28.57 22.45
CA SER A 881 17.10 -27.75 22.53
C SER A 881 18.37 -28.46 22.05
N SER A 882 18.37 -29.78 21.87
CA SER A 882 19.50 -30.53 21.30
C SER A 882 19.70 -30.31 19.82
N LYS A 883 18.63 -29.87 19.16
CA LYS A 883 18.61 -29.50 17.75
C LYS A 883 19.08 -28.06 17.51
N VAL A 884 19.34 -27.27 18.55
CA VAL A 884 19.89 -25.91 18.41
C VAL A 884 21.36 -25.89 18.81
N GLU A 885 22.24 -25.73 17.84
CA GLU A 885 23.69 -25.68 18.07
C GLU A 885 24.12 -24.29 18.58
N THR A 886 23.73 -23.24 17.86
CA THR A 886 24.00 -21.86 18.23
C THR A 886 22.67 -21.11 18.34
N PHE A 887 22.51 -20.35 19.42
CA PHE A 887 21.39 -19.42 19.59
C PHE A 887 21.94 -18.01 19.75
N VAL A 888 21.58 -17.10 18.84
CA VAL A 888 21.91 -15.68 18.89
C VAL A 888 20.64 -14.88 19.20
N ALA A 889 20.58 -14.31 20.39
CA ALA A 889 19.52 -13.42 20.85
C ALA A 889 19.86 -11.97 20.50
N VAL A 890 18.95 -11.23 19.87
CA VAL A 890 19.14 -9.83 19.50
C VAL A 890 17.97 -9.01 20.03
N GLY A 891 18.20 -8.05 20.93
CA GLY A 891 17.13 -7.25 21.55
C GLY A 891 16.06 -8.16 22.17
N CYS A 892 16.42 -9.09 23.03
CA CYS A 892 15.50 -10.16 23.44
C CYS A 892 14.65 -9.74 24.65
N PRO A 893 13.32 -9.61 24.53
CA PRO A 893 12.48 -9.19 25.65
C PRO A 893 12.43 -10.29 26.72
N GLY A 894 12.58 -9.88 27.99
CA GLY A 894 12.45 -10.75 29.15
C GLY A 894 11.12 -10.55 29.87
N GLY A 895 11.16 -10.56 31.20
CA GLY A 895 9.99 -10.37 32.06
C GLY A 895 9.63 -8.90 32.34
N PHE A 896 10.25 -7.94 31.66
CA PHE A 896 10.05 -6.50 31.83
C PHE A 896 10.26 -6.02 33.28
N GLU A 897 11.30 -6.53 33.96
CA GLU A 897 11.55 -6.29 35.39
C GLU A 897 11.78 -4.80 35.75
N LYS A 898 12.03 -3.97 34.75
CA LYS A 898 12.02 -2.50 34.85
C LYS A 898 11.43 -1.93 33.58
N LEU A 899 10.24 -1.35 33.69
CA LEU A 899 9.60 -0.65 32.57
C LEU A 899 10.56 0.36 31.95
N SER A 900 10.70 0.29 30.64
CA SER A 900 11.29 1.37 29.87
C SER A 900 10.38 2.62 29.97
N LEU A 901 10.93 3.79 29.61
CA LEU A 901 10.14 5.02 29.51
C LEU A 901 8.96 4.85 28.53
N LEU A 902 9.14 4.04 27.50
CA LEU A 902 8.14 3.78 26.48
C LEU A 902 7.06 2.79 26.98
N ASP A 903 7.46 1.75 27.71
CA ASP A 903 6.51 0.78 28.31
C ASP A 903 5.55 1.47 29.27
N SER A 904 6.07 2.45 30.03
CA SER A 904 5.25 3.29 30.90
C SER A 904 4.23 4.12 30.12
N GLY A 905 4.57 4.53 28.90
CA GLY A 905 3.65 5.21 27.98
C GLY A 905 2.58 4.26 27.45
N ILE A 906 2.96 3.07 26.99
CA ILE A 906 2.04 2.05 26.47
C ILE A 906 1.02 1.64 27.55
N LEU A 907 1.46 1.41 28.79
CA LEU A 907 0.58 1.03 29.90
C LEU A 907 -0.43 2.13 30.29
N LEU A 908 -0.18 3.41 29.97
CA LEU A 908 -1.10 4.50 30.32
C LEU A 908 -2.32 4.61 29.41
N VAL A 909 -2.27 3.99 28.23
CA VAL A 909 -3.33 4.09 27.20
C VAL A 909 -3.99 2.75 26.89
N ASP A 910 -3.51 1.69 27.54
CA ASP A 910 -3.81 0.31 27.20
C ASP A 910 -5.30 -0.05 27.27
N ASP A 911 -5.97 0.24 28.40
CA ASP A 911 -7.37 -0.16 28.60
C ASP A 911 -8.29 0.38 27.49
N LYS A 912 -8.03 1.60 27.00
CA LYS A 912 -8.81 2.22 25.92
C LYS A 912 -8.51 1.63 24.56
N VAL A 913 -7.24 1.32 24.28
CA VAL A 913 -6.83 0.63 23.05
C VAL A 913 -7.52 -0.71 22.98
N LEU A 914 -7.44 -1.48 24.06
CA LEU A 914 -7.98 -2.82 24.12
C LEU A 914 -9.51 -2.83 23.99
N GLU A 915 -10.19 -1.93 24.71
CA GLU A 915 -11.63 -1.74 24.62
C GLU A 915 -12.06 -1.38 23.18
N ASN A 916 -11.34 -0.46 22.53
CA ASN A 916 -11.63 -0.06 21.15
C ASN A 916 -11.42 -1.20 20.15
N ILE A 917 -10.35 -1.99 20.26
CA ILE A 917 -10.11 -3.13 19.37
C ILE A 917 -11.20 -4.19 19.57
N GLN A 918 -11.55 -4.49 20.81
CA GLN A 918 -12.59 -5.46 21.14
C GLN A 918 -13.96 -5.01 20.64
N ASN A 919 -14.29 -3.72 20.76
CA ASN A 919 -15.55 -3.16 20.27
C ASN A 919 -15.66 -3.21 18.74
N LYS A 920 -14.53 -3.16 18.02
CA LYS A 920 -14.49 -3.26 16.57
C LYS A 920 -14.42 -4.71 16.04
N ASN A 921 -14.42 -5.71 16.93
CA ASN A 921 -14.24 -7.12 16.59
C ASN A 921 -12.99 -7.39 15.70
N VAL A 922 -11.93 -6.61 15.91
CA VAL A 922 -10.66 -6.77 15.16
C VAL A 922 -9.76 -7.74 15.92
N HIS A 923 -9.39 -8.84 15.27
CA HIS A 923 -8.56 -9.87 15.88
C HIS A 923 -7.06 -9.69 15.63
N HIS A 924 -6.69 -8.95 14.59
CA HIS A 924 -5.30 -8.68 14.21
C HIS A 924 -5.12 -7.19 13.97
N VAL A 925 -4.17 -6.59 14.67
CA VAL A 925 -3.91 -5.14 14.62
C VAL A 925 -2.52 -4.89 14.07
N ASP A 926 -2.37 -3.92 13.17
CA ASP A 926 -1.04 -3.47 12.79
C ASP A 926 -0.48 -2.48 13.82
N VAL A 927 0.81 -2.14 13.68
CA VAL A 927 1.47 -1.21 14.61
C VAL A 927 0.85 0.20 14.52
N ASN A 928 0.39 0.60 13.33
CA ASN A 928 -0.21 1.90 13.11
C ASN A 928 -1.58 1.97 13.80
N ASP A 929 -2.36 0.90 13.80
CA ASP A 929 -3.63 0.79 14.50
C ASP A 929 -3.43 0.84 16.01
N LEU A 930 -2.42 0.16 16.55
CA LEU A 930 -2.08 0.29 17.97
C LEU A 930 -1.67 1.72 18.34
N LEU A 931 -0.91 2.40 17.48
CA LEU A 931 -0.50 3.79 17.71
C LEU A 931 -1.66 4.78 17.58
N LYS A 932 -2.52 4.60 16.55
CA LYS A 932 -3.77 5.36 16.33
C LYS A 932 -4.72 5.24 17.52
N LEU A 933 -4.82 4.03 18.10
CA LEU A 933 -5.73 3.76 19.20
C LEU A 933 -5.19 4.23 20.56
N GLY A 934 -3.87 4.36 20.70
CA GLY A 934 -3.19 4.51 21.99
C GLY A 934 -2.71 5.91 22.32
N LEU A 935 -1.77 6.48 21.56
CA LEU A 935 -0.94 7.58 22.08
C LEU A 935 -0.84 8.79 21.17
N LEU A 936 -0.98 8.64 19.86
CA LEU A 936 -0.71 9.70 18.89
C LEU A 936 -1.65 9.54 17.69
N ASN A 937 -2.64 10.41 17.57
CA ASN A 937 -3.50 10.50 16.39
C ASN A 937 -2.73 11.22 15.24
N LYS A 938 -1.57 10.69 14.85
CA LYS A 938 -0.73 11.20 13.74
C LYS A 938 -0.40 10.04 12.79
N ASN A 939 -0.80 10.17 11.53
CA ASN A 939 -0.57 9.17 10.46
C ASN A 939 0.79 9.34 9.74
N ASP A 940 1.78 10.02 10.32
CA ASP A 940 3.08 10.28 9.65
C ASP A 940 4.06 9.08 9.70
N ILE A 941 3.59 7.87 9.96
CA ILE A 941 4.42 6.66 9.88
C ILE A 941 4.13 6.02 8.52
N THR A 942 5.17 5.99 7.68
CA THR A 942 5.16 5.56 6.27
C THR A 942 4.34 4.29 6.03
N LYS A 943 3.56 4.29 4.93
CA LYS A 943 2.77 3.16 4.39
C LYS A 943 3.63 1.96 3.92
N GLU A 944 4.58 1.50 4.70
CA GLU A 944 5.13 0.16 4.48
C GLU A 944 4.12 -0.85 5.00
N GLU A 945 3.93 -1.98 4.30
CA GLU A 945 3.12 -3.10 4.76
C GLU A 945 3.66 -3.61 6.10
N THR A 946 3.18 -3.06 7.21
CA THR A 946 3.56 -3.52 8.54
C THR A 946 2.81 -4.81 8.85
N GLY A 947 3.53 -5.84 9.29
CA GLY A 947 2.89 -7.09 9.73
C GLY A 947 1.89 -6.84 10.87
N LYS A 948 0.79 -7.60 10.90
CA LYS A 948 -0.20 -7.52 11.99
C LYS A 948 0.19 -8.43 13.15
N ILE A 949 -0.26 -8.06 14.36
CA ILE A 949 -0.16 -8.87 15.56
C ILE A 949 -1.56 -9.29 16.01
N SER A 950 -1.73 -10.54 16.44
CA SER A 950 -3.00 -10.95 17.04
C SER A 950 -3.28 -10.23 18.36
N LEU A 951 -4.56 -9.96 18.63
CA LEU A 951 -5.00 -9.30 19.84
C LEU A 951 -4.65 -10.12 21.08
N ASN A 952 -4.76 -11.45 21.02
CA ASN A 952 -4.38 -12.33 22.13
C ASN A 952 -2.88 -12.29 22.43
N LEU A 953 -2.03 -12.16 21.40
CA LEU A 953 -0.60 -12.00 21.60
C LEU A 953 -0.28 -10.62 22.19
N TRP A 954 -0.91 -9.56 21.67
CA TRP A 954 -0.76 -8.20 22.21
C TRP A 954 -1.13 -8.13 23.70
N LYS A 955 -2.31 -8.65 24.07
CA LYS A 955 -2.76 -8.80 25.47
C LYS A 955 -1.74 -9.49 26.36
N LYS A 956 -1.06 -10.50 25.82
CA LYS A 956 -0.06 -11.25 26.58
C LYS A 956 1.19 -10.40 26.84
N TYR A 957 1.62 -9.59 25.87
CA TYR A 957 2.73 -8.66 26.06
C TYR A 957 2.40 -7.52 27.02
N LEU A 958 1.19 -6.97 26.95
CA LEU A 958 0.68 -6.01 27.93
C LEU A 958 0.67 -6.60 29.35
N PHE A 959 0.23 -7.86 29.47
CA PHE A 959 0.33 -8.58 30.73
C PHE A 959 1.78 -8.72 31.19
N PHE A 960 2.73 -9.06 30.30
CA PHE A 960 4.14 -9.14 30.66
C PHE A 960 4.71 -7.80 31.13
N MET A 961 4.35 -6.70 30.47
CA MET A 961 4.79 -5.35 30.87
C MET A 961 4.17 -4.92 32.21
N SER A 962 2.90 -5.24 32.47
CA SER A 962 2.19 -4.81 33.69
C SER A 962 2.41 -5.72 34.90
N SER A 963 2.88 -6.95 34.70
CA SER A 963 2.91 -8.00 35.72
C SER A 963 4.33 -8.34 36.14
N SER A 964 4.62 -8.24 37.44
CA SER A 964 5.85 -8.78 38.02
C SER A 964 5.89 -10.32 38.07
N ASN A 965 4.87 -11.01 37.54
CA ASN A 965 4.76 -12.46 37.58
C ASN A 965 5.28 -13.16 36.32
N ASP A 966 5.70 -12.44 35.27
CA ASP A 966 6.37 -13.11 34.16
C ASP A 966 7.74 -13.64 34.60
N THR A 967 8.06 -14.86 34.19
CA THR A 967 9.35 -15.46 34.50
C THR A 967 10.34 -15.12 33.40
N GLN A 968 11.53 -14.65 33.78
CA GLN A 968 12.64 -14.46 32.84
C GLN A 968 12.92 -15.76 32.07
N PRO A 969 12.95 -15.71 30.73
CA PRO A 969 13.13 -16.88 29.90
C PRO A 969 14.59 -17.32 29.91
N GLY A 970 14.85 -18.47 29.31
CA GLY A 970 16.21 -18.94 29.03
C GLY A 970 16.73 -19.95 30.04
N LYS A 971 15.88 -20.63 30.83
CA LYS A 971 16.33 -21.77 31.67
C LYS A 971 16.55 -23.03 30.82
N ILE A 972 17.41 -22.91 29.83
CA ILE A 972 17.71 -23.92 28.83
C ILE A 972 19.20 -24.28 28.83
N ASN A 973 19.52 -25.45 28.28
CA ASN A 973 20.88 -25.87 28.03
C ASN A 973 21.14 -25.86 26.51
N ILE A 974 22.03 -24.98 26.03
CA ILE A 974 22.41 -24.83 24.62
C ILE A 974 23.91 -25.06 24.45
N THR A 975 24.38 -25.39 23.24
CA THR A 975 25.82 -25.57 22.99
C THR A 975 26.57 -24.24 22.89
N LYS A 976 26.02 -23.27 22.14
CA LYS A 976 26.57 -21.91 21.99
C LYS A 976 25.49 -20.85 22.12
N PHE A 977 25.76 -19.79 22.87
CA PHE A 977 24.82 -18.70 23.10
C PHE A 977 25.48 -17.34 22.91
N GLY A 978 24.86 -16.46 22.15
CA GLY A 978 25.24 -15.06 22.04
C GLY A 978 24.03 -14.17 22.32
N ILE A 979 24.22 -13.05 23.01
CA ILE A 979 23.19 -12.01 23.14
C ILE A 979 23.73 -10.65 22.71
N ILE A 980 22.97 -9.93 21.90
CA ILE A 980 23.27 -8.59 21.41
C ILE A 980 22.19 -7.65 21.94
N GLN A 981 22.61 -6.80 22.88
CA GLN A 981 21.77 -5.86 23.62
C GLN A 981 21.80 -4.49 22.95
N GLY A 982 20.64 -3.86 22.80
CA GLY A 982 20.58 -2.45 22.43
C GLY A 982 20.72 -1.56 23.66
N ASN A 983 21.30 -0.37 23.49
CA ASN A 983 21.53 0.55 24.60
C ASN A 983 21.41 2.03 24.23
N ALA A 984 20.33 2.41 23.54
CA ALA A 984 20.06 3.80 23.15
C ALA A 984 20.02 4.79 24.32
N PHE A 985 19.51 4.37 25.49
CA PHE A 985 19.27 5.25 26.64
C PHE A 985 20.10 4.93 27.89
N GLY A 986 21.18 4.16 27.75
CA GLY A 986 22.06 3.77 28.86
C GLY A 986 21.56 2.56 29.68
N THR A 987 20.25 2.33 29.77
CA THR A 987 19.66 1.19 30.49
C THR A 987 18.67 0.35 29.67
N SER A 988 18.34 0.77 28.46
CA SER A 988 17.44 0.06 27.53
C SER A 988 17.72 0.51 26.09
N ASP A 989 17.19 -0.24 25.14
CA ASP A 989 17.16 0.14 23.72
C ASP A 989 15.91 0.96 23.33
N GLY A 990 15.17 1.43 24.33
CA GLY A 990 13.89 2.13 24.19
C GLY A 990 12.67 1.23 24.43
N ILE A 991 12.80 -0.09 24.28
CA ILE A 991 11.71 -1.06 24.51
C ILE A 991 12.17 -2.14 25.50
N VAL A 992 13.28 -2.80 25.20
CA VAL A 992 13.81 -3.90 26.00
C VAL A 992 14.79 -3.38 27.06
N PRO A 993 14.53 -3.65 28.35
CA PRO A 993 15.47 -3.32 29.41
C PRO A 993 16.73 -4.19 29.35
N THR A 994 17.91 -3.58 29.48
CA THR A 994 19.18 -4.33 29.52
C THR A 994 19.24 -5.37 30.65
N ILE A 995 18.51 -5.14 31.75
CA ILE A 995 18.41 -6.07 32.89
C ILE A 995 17.73 -7.39 32.53
N ASP A 996 16.75 -7.34 31.62
CA ASP A 996 16.09 -8.54 31.13
C ASP A 996 17.07 -9.38 30.31
N GLU A 997 17.77 -8.73 29.37
CA GLU A 997 18.76 -9.40 28.54
C GLU A 997 19.94 -9.97 29.37
N ASP A 998 20.41 -9.24 30.40
CA ASP A 998 21.42 -9.72 31.35
C ASP A 998 20.90 -10.94 32.14
N SER A 999 19.61 -10.97 32.48
CA SER A 999 18.96 -12.08 33.17
C SER A 999 18.82 -13.30 32.26
N ILE A 1000 18.38 -13.12 31.01
CA ILE A 1000 18.34 -14.17 29.98
C ILE A 1000 19.72 -14.76 29.78
N TYR A 1001 20.74 -13.90 29.61
CA TYR A 1001 22.12 -14.35 29.51
C TYR A 1001 22.51 -15.18 30.71
N SER A 1002 22.20 -14.76 31.93
CA SER A 1002 22.53 -15.50 33.15
C SER A 1002 21.81 -16.86 33.25
N ASN A 1003 20.54 -16.93 32.82
CA ASN A 1003 19.71 -18.13 32.89
C ASN A 1003 20.17 -19.23 31.91
N VAL A 1004 20.62 -18.86 30.70
CA VAL A 1004 21.02 -19.83 29.69
C VAL A 1004 22.30 -20.54 30.11
N LYS A 1005 22.25 -21.87 30.23
CA LYS A 1005 23.39 -22.70 30.57
C LYS A 1005 24.00 -23.35 29.32
N LEU A 1006 25.30 -23.60 29.37
CA LEU A 1006 25.98 -24.34 28.32
C LEU A 1006 26.00 -25.84 28.64
N ARG A 1007 25.70 -26.70 27.65
CA ARG A 1007 25.61 -28.16 27.83
C ARG A 1007 26.88 -28.85 28.34
N ASN A 1008 28.06 -28.28 28.09
CA ASN A 1008 29.35 -28.93 28.35
C ASN A 1008 30.38 -28.02 29.07
N SER A 1009 29.97 -26.96 29.78
CA SER A 1009 30.93 -26.07 30.45
C SER A 1009 31.33 -26.57 31.85
N ASN A 1010 32.58 -26.99 32.01
CA ASN A 1010 33.20 -27.18 33.33
C ASN A 1010 33.73 -25.83 33.86
N ASN A 1011 33.05 -25.25 34.86
CA ASN A 1011 33.38 -24.11 35.75
C ASN A 1011 34.00 -22.79 35.19
N ASP A 1012 33.22 -21.70 35.33
CA ASP A 1012 33.52 -20.30 35.71
C ASP A 1012 34.61 -19.44 35.03
N LYS A 1013 35.27 -19.89 33.96
CA LYS A 1013 36.05 -18.97 33.11
C LYS A 1013 35.23 -18.47 31.92
N ILE A 1014 35.46 -17.21 31.51
CA ILE A 1014 34.87 -16.58 30.31
C ILE A 1014 34.85 -17.60 29.18
N ASN A 1015 33.66 -18.13 28.90
CA ASN A 1015 33.51 -19.22 27.96
C ASN A 1015 33.32 -18.62 26.58
N PRO A 1016 34.20 -18.89 25.60
CA PRO A 1016 34.05 -18.35 24.24
C PRO A 1016 32.72 -18.78 23.58
N LEU A 1017 32.05 -19.81 24.11
CA LEU A 1017 30.76 -20.29 23.64
C LEU A 1017 29.55 -19.53 24.22
N LYS A 1018 29.75 -18.60 25.18
CA LYS A 1018 28.68 -17.79 25.78
C LYS A 1018 29.08 -16.31 25.81
N GLN A 1019 28.54 -15.52 24.89
CA GLN A 1019 28.98 -14.13 24.66
C GLN A 1019 27.84 -13.12 24.84
N SER A 1020 28.15 -11.92 25.33
CA SER A 1020 27.21 -10.80 25.45
C SER A 1020 27.83 -9.53 24.87
N PHE A 1021 27.03 -8.76 24.13
CA PHE A 1021 27.44 -7.56 23.43
C PHE A 1021 26.47 -6.42 23.70
N ARG A 1022 27.00 -5.20 23.81
CA ARG A 1022 26.20 -3.97 23.86
C ARG A 1022 26.42 -3.13 22.60
N VAL A 1023 25.33 -2.76 21.95
CA VAL A 1023 25.31 -1.95 20.74
C VAL A 1023 24.51 -0.68 21.00
N LEU A 1024 25.09 0.47 20.68
CA LEU A 1024 24.42 1.77 20.81
C LEU A 1024 23.42 1.92 19.65
N ALA A 1025 22.25 1.33 19.80
CA ALA A 1025 21.15 1.38 18.85
C ALA A 1025 19.80 1.30 19.58
N PHE A 1026 18.78 1.86 18.96
CA PHE A 1026 17.38 1.66 19.33
C PHE A 1026 16.91 0.26 18.94
N HIS A 1027 15.90 -0.25 19.65
CA HIS A 1027 15.33 -1.57 19.39
C HIS A 1027 15.02 -1.78 17.89
N SER A 1028 14.29 -0.83 17.29
CA SER A 1028 13.81 -0.90 15.90
C SER A 1028 14.91 -0.97 14.84
N ASN A 1029 16.14 -0.58 15.18
CA ASN A 1029 17.28 -0.56 14.25
C ASN A 1029 18.39 -1.52 14.66
N LEU A 1030 18.23 -2.25 15.78
CA LEU A 1030 19.31 -3.00 16.39
C LEU A 1030 19.81 -4.11 15.47
N ASP A 1031 18.90 -4.82 14.81
CA ASP A 1031 19.16 -5.90 13.85
C ASP A 1031 19.73 -5.39 12.51
N THR A 1032 19.38 -4.18 12.09
CA THR A 1032 19.84 -3.58 10.82
C THR A 1032 21.19 -2.89 10.93
N THR A 1033 21.65 -2.54 12.13
CA THR A 1033 22.97 -1.91 12.29
C THR A 1033 24.11 -2.80 11.80
N GLN A 1034 25.08 -2.21 11.08
CA GLN A 1034 26.24 -2.94 10.56
C GLN A 1034 27.02 -3.67 11.67
N LYS A 1035 27.07 -3.10 12.87
CA LYS A 1035 27.73 -3.71 14.03
C LYS A 1035 27.04 -5.00 14.45
N SER A 1036 25.71 -5.00 14.60
CA SER A 1036 24.96 -6.21 14.96
C SER A 1036 25.06 -7.28 13.89
N LYS A 1037 24.91 -6.93 12.61
CA LYS A 1037 25.07 -7.88 11.49
C LYS A 1037 26.44 -8.57 11.50
N THR A 1038 27.51 -7.81 11.73
CA THR A 1038 28.86 -8.36 11.86
C THR A 1038 28.98 -9.30 13.06
N LEU A 1039 28.44 -8.93 14.22
CA LEU A 1039 28.47 -9.77 15.43
C LEU A 1039 27.67 -11.08 15.24
N ILE A 1040 26.48 -11.02 14.64
CA ILE A 1040 25.66 -12.19 14.32
C ILE A 1040 26.46 -13.15 13.43
N ARG A 1041 27.05 -12.66 12.34
CA ARG A 1041 27.86 -13.49 11.43
C ARG A 1041 29.04 -14.16 12.16
N LYS A 1042 29.78 -13.41 12.98
CA LYS A 1042 30.89 -13.96 13.76
C LYS A 1042 30.45 -15.06 14.73
N LEU A 1043 29.32 -14.85 15.42
CA LEU A 1043 28.74 -15.85 16.33
C LEU A 1043 28.29 -17.12 15.60
N LEU A 1044 27.71 -16.98 14.41
CA LEU A 1044 27.29 -18.12 13.57
C LEU A 1044 28.50 -18.89 13.02
N ASN A 1045 29.57 -18.20 12.64
CA ASN A 1045 30.75 -18.78 12.01
C ASN A 1045 31.88 -19.17 12.98
N ASN A 1046 31.70 -18.96 14.29
CA ASN A 1046 32.75 -19.17 15.30
C ASN A 1046 34.01 -18.32 15.07
N GLU A 1047 33.85 -17.15 14.46
CA GLU A 1047 34.96 -16.24 14.23
C GLU A 1047 35.39 -15.57 15.53
N ASP A 1048 36.70 -15.36 15.67
CA ASP A 1048 37.27 -14.65 16.81
C ASP A 1048 36.84 -13.18 16.77
N LEU A 1049 36.34 -12.68 17.90
CA LEU A 1049 36.12 -11.25 18.06
C LEU A 1049 37.46 -10.52 18.09
N SER A 1050 37.52 -9.36 17.44
CA SER A 1050 38.66 -8.46 17.48
C SER A 1050 38.93 -7.97 18.91
N PHE A 1051 40.15 -7.51 19.16
CA PHE A 1051 40.50 -6.92 20.45
C PHE A 1051 39.55 -5.78 20.85
N PHE A 1052 39.14 -4.93 19.90
CA PHE A 1052 38.20 -3.84 20.18
C PHE A 1052 36.81 -4.34 20.52
N GLU A 1053 36.29 -5.35 19.81
CA GLU A 1053 34.99 -5.96 20.14
C GLU A 1053 35.03 -6.64 21.51
N LYS A 1054 36.14 -7.32 21.85
CA LYS A 1054 36.37 -7.91 23.19
C LYS A 1054 36.45 -6.82 24.27
N THR A 1055 37.15 -5.71 24.02
CA THR A 1055 37.47 -4.67 25.02
C THR A 1055 36.34 -3.67 25.25
N PHE A 1056 35.64 -3.22 24.20
CA PHE A 1056 34.49 -2.32 24.35
C PHE A 1056 33.31 -3.00 25.05
N ASN A 1057 33.21 -4.33 24.97
CA ASN A 1057 32.27 -5.09 25.79
C ASN A 1057 32.68 -5.14 27.27
N LEU A 1058 33.98 -5.23 27.57
CA LEU A 1058 34.50 -5.30 28.94
C LEU A 1058 34.42 -3.95 29.68
N LEU A 1059 34.64 -2.83 29.01
CA LEU A 1059 34.58 -1.49 29.62
C LEU A 1059 33.16 -1.10 30.08
N ASN A 1060 32.12 -1.72 29.54
CA ASN A 1060 30.73 -1.52 29.96
C ASN A 1060 30.29 -2.46 31.10
N GLN A 1061 31.14 -3.39 31.55
CA GLN A 1061 30.87 -4.29 32.68
C GLN A 1061 31.49 -3.82 34.01
N SER A 1062 32.29 -2.75 34.04
CA SER A 1062 32.82 -2.22 35.30
C SER A 1062 31.90 -1.17 35.90
N ASP A 1063 31.34 -1.48 37.08
CA ASP A 1063 30.83 -0.53 38.05
C ASP A 1063 31.85 0.59 38.30
N ILE A 1064 31.74 1.71 37.58
CA ILE A 1064 32.38 2.97 37.93
C ILE A 1064 31.31 4.06 37.87
N VAL A 1065 30.41 4.01 38.86
CA VAL A 1065 29.84 5.22 39.44
C VAL A 1065 30.80 5.63 40.56
N GLY A 1066 31.68 6.57 40.26
CA GLY A 1066 32.36 7.42 41.22
C GLY A 1066 31.88 8.86 41.00
#